data_AF-A0A1N7PXL1-F1
#
_entry.id   AF-A0A1N7PXL1-F1
#
_cell.length_a   1.000
_cell.length_b   1.000
_cell.length_c   1.000
_cell.angle_alpha   90.00
_cell.angle_beta   90.00
_cell.angle_gamma   90.00
#
_symmetry.space_group_name_H-M   'P 1'
#
loop_
_entity.id
_entity.type
_entity.pdbx_description
1 polymer ?
#
loop_
_entity_poly.entity_id
_entity_poly.type
_entity_poly.pdbx_seq_one_letter_code
_entity_poly.pdbx_strand_id
1 'polypeptide(L)'
;MREPIFILGPGRSFTSVIGSMIGQHPELFGLPETNLATSDTVGRWYNTLPGMTAFRAGVLRMLAYLHHGVQTAAAVDDVDRWLQARGHMTTGQLYDHAERLVHPRRLVDKSPLHVMTDTSLARLPQISTGAKYLRIARHPYSNGKSIVATGWYLAGLRAWGGSAWDQCTNPPTLDPQFHWLDIHDRIDRFFASLSPDSHRTIRGEDLLADPRRVLRKIALWLEIDDSDAAIEAMLHPERSPFATPGPYNAELGNDPGFLESPELRPFTPPKVPLSARLPWRGDMEGFTPEVIHRARRFGYTDDPMPAPALPEGFDGSWGKLTAIEPDGEGFPMAHGSLLDNSCVGLPPLRRVNSVQHKPEPSYGGGNFGAFTASDYAVAVFDSAQEPALEGIDLKSGEVLWQSELDLLPMPSDGLPGRFLGGLLLVRLIFENGRTRRCIYAGNRVEIVCLDLDGKVIWRRPTCDIVSVFGAAARDHGTPRCLRYSRDNALVYGSRNGYVGKLDPLTGATLDIRDLSTRLYHAGDWIPGFFKVRQSIVLHGDHAYFQGKFATHVDVSFSDALPTSLLRLQVSGTADSRIEQLPERITLDTMPAHQVIGAVGDGRVGGSPVSRLREDGKLVVFCNSFPEDIGPSEDGAVYQFTATRDEGDRLVRQWRCVAFHPDDPKVTAAPAIDQLTDTLLACHRFAMMIFAQATMREGEIVPDLVLSPLDCLVPEIASKATTAEFSSPITIARDRGDRNFVAYVALAVWEASSMRSFPFLTALEVRTEPELRVVPLWGHALRVDQEGAALPGARSFAQPALFSVTEGGHTQSGLVMGMMMHGLSIFR
;
A
#
# COMPACT_ATOMS: atom_id res chain seq x y z
N MET A 1 55.02 14.48 -3.48
CA MET A 1 53.91 13.65 -2.96
C MET A 1 52.83 13.67 -4.02
N ARG A 2 52.20 12.52 -4.31
CA ARG A 2 51.19 12.44 -5.36
C ARG A 2 49.83 12.84 -4.78
N GLU A 3 49.05 13.57 -5.55
CA GLU A 3 47.82 14.21 -5.12
C GLU A 3 46.75 13.17 -4.68
N PRO A 4 46.23 13.22 -3.44
CA PRO A 4 45.15 12.34 -3.01
C PRO A 4 43.80 12.78 -3.60
N ILE A 5 42.81 11.91 -3.46
CA ILE A 5 41.49 12.08 -4.06
C ILE A 5 40.44 12.13 -2.97
N PHE A 6 39.66 13.21 -2.93
CA PHE A 6 38.49 13.31 -2.07
C PHE A 6 37.20 13.14 -2.87
N ILE A 7 36.34 12.23 -2.45
CA ILE A 7 35.03 12.01 -3.06
C ILE A 7 33.97 12.73 -2.23
N LEU A 8 33.29 13.68 -2.88
CA LEU A 8 32.33 14.59 -2.28
C LEU A 8 30.92 14.31 -2.81
N GLY A 9 29.92 14.33 -1.94
CA GLY A 9 28.52 14.20 -2.33
C GLY A 9 27.63 13.99 -1.12
N PRO A 10 26.31 14.19 -1.26
CA PRO A 10 25.40 13.94 -0.17
C PRO A 10 25.43 12.46 0.21
N GLY A 11 25.11 12.16 1.48
CA GLY A 11 24.89 10.78 1.90
C GLY A 11 23.86 10.10 0.99
N ARG A 12 23.97 8.77 0.86
CA ARG A 12 23.11 7.99 -0.04
C ARG A 12 23.24 8.40 -1.52
N SER A 13 24.45 8.76 -1.97
CA SER A 13 24.76 9.08 -3.39
C SER A 13 25.77 8.14 -4.03
N PHE A 14 25.71 6.84 -3.72
CA PHE A 14 26.62 5.80 -4.23
C PHE A 14 28.10 5.97 -3.85
N THR A 15 28.41 6.90 -2.96
CA THR A 15 29.79 7.28 -2.65
C THR A 15 30.61 6.13 -2.04
N SER A 16 30.01 5.22 -1.28
CA SER A 16 30.69 4.02 -0.75
C SER A 16 31.15 3.04 -1.82
N VAL A 17 30.25 2.66 -2.73
CA VAL A 17 30.60 1.75 -3.82
C VAL A 17 31.58 2.42 -4.79
N ILE A 18 31.33 3.67 -5.20
CA ILE A 18 32.21 4.39 -6.12
C ILE A 18 33.59 4.65 -5.50
N GLY A 19 33.66 5.02 -4.23
CA GLY A 19 34.94 5.22 -3.54
C GLY A 19 35.74 3.93 -3.43
N SER A 20 35.07 2.81 -3.15
CA SER A 20 35.71 1.50 -3.11
C SER A 20 36.19 1.05 -4.49
N MET A 21 35.39 1.28 -5.54
CA MET A 21 35.78 1.03 -6.94
C MET A 21 37.05 1.79 -7.32
N ILE A 22 37.06 3.11 -7.11
CA ILE A 22 38.24 3.95 -7.41
C ILE A 22 39.45 3.51 -6.55
N GLY A 23 39.21 3.18 -5.30
CA GLY A 23 40.24 2.72 -4.36
C GLY A 23 40.89 1.37 -4.70
N GLN A 24 40.34 0.58 -5.63
CA GLN A 24 40.96 -0.67 -6.09
C GLN A 24 41.98 -0.48 -7.22
N HIS A 25 42.07 0.71 -7.80
CA HIS A 25 43.05 0.97 -8.85
C HIS A 25 44.49 0.70 -8.33
N PRO A 26 45.39 0.07 -9.12
CA PRO A 26 46.73 -0.31 -8.64
C PRO A 26 47.58 0.82 -8.07
N GLU A 27 47.41 2.05 -8.58
CA GLU A 27 48.08 3.26 -8.09
C GLU A 27 47.35 3.99 -6.96
N LEU A 28 46.19 3.50 -6.53
CA LEU A 28 45.34 4.13 -5.51
C LEU A 28 45.13 3.18 -4.31
N PHE A 29 44.71 3.76 -3.18
CA PHE A 29 44.33 3.03 -1.99
C PHE A 29 43.08 3.65 -1.37
N GLY A 30 41.97 2.91 -1.44
CA GLY A 30 40.68 3.32 -0.87
C GLY A 30 40.67 3.28 0.65
N LEU A 31 40.41 4.43 1.28
CA LEU A 31 40.18 4.53 2.72
C LEU A 31 38.72 4.22 3.07
N PRO A 32 38.45 3.73 4.30
CA PRO A 32 37.12 3.80 4.87
C PRO A 32 36.76 5.28 5.18
N GLU A 33 35.54 5.53 5.64
CA GLU A 33 35.10 6.87 6.05
C GLU A 33 35.95 7.37 7.23
N THR A 34 36.89 8.27 6.95
CA THR A 34 37.84 8.79 7.95
C THR A 34 37.22 9.93 8.77
N ASN A 35 36.34 10.72 8.15
CA ASN A 35 35.75 11.92 8.72
C ASN A 35 36.78 12.94 9.24
N LEU A 36 38.04 12.89 8.80
CA LEU A 36 39.14 13.69 9.37
C LEU A 36 38.96 15.21 9.19
N ALA A 37 38.19 15.65 8.20
CA ALA A 37 37.91 17.08 7.97
C ALA A 37 36.93 17.71 8.98
N THR A 38 36.35 16.94 9.90
CA THR A 38 35.43 17.49 10.91
C THR A 38 36.14 18.28 12.00
N SER A 39 37.45 18.08 12.18
CA SER A 39 38.27 18.73 13.20
C SER A 39 39.72 18.94 12.73
N ASP A 40 40.45 19.81 13.43
CA ASP A 40 41.85 20.15 13.16
C ASP A 40 42.87 19.24 13.86
N THR A 41 42.49 18.63 14.99
CA THR A 41 43.35 17.69 15.73
C THR A 41 42.66 16.35 15.94
N VAL A 42 43.47 15.29 16.11
CA VAL A 42 43.00 13.94 16.43
C VAL A 42 42.13 13.95 17.68
N GLY A 43 42.53 14.68 18.74
CA GLY A 43 41.75 14.74 19.98
C GLY A 43 40.37 15.38 19.82
N ARG A 44 40.24 16.41 18.96
CA ARG A 44 38.94 17.02 18.64
C ARG A 44 38.11 16.15 17.70
N TRP A 45 38.74 15.54 16.70
CA TRP A 45 38.10 14.56 15.82
C TRP A 45 37.51 13.40 16.64
N TYR A 46 38.29 12.88 17.58
CA TYR A 46 37.87 11.82 18.48
C TYR A 46 36.61 12.20 19.26
N ASN A 47 36.50 13.48 19.67
CA ASN A 47 35.37 13.99 20.46
C ASN A 47 34.28 14.71 19.65
N THR A 48 34.30 14.65 18.31
CA THR A 48 33.37 15.43 17.47
C THR A 48 31.91 14.99 17.62
N LEU A 49 31.65 13.68 17.79
CA LEU A 49 30.32 13.13 18.04
C LEU A 49 30.39 12.14 19.22
N PRO A 50 30.35 12.64 20.47
CA PRO A 50 30.43 11.80 21.66
C PRO A 50 29.29 10.75 21.67
N GLY A 51 29.62 9.49 21.95
CA GLY A 51 28.64 8.41 22.03
C GLY A 51 28.30 7.70 20.73
N MET A 52 28.77 8.18 19.57
CA MET A 52 28.57 7.51 18.28
C MET A 52 29.87 6.81 17.83
N THR A 53 30.10 5.59 18.36
CA THR A 53 31.32 4.79 18.10
C THR A 53 31.56 4.49 16.62
N ALA A 54 30.48 4.40 15.83
CA ALA A 54 30.50 4.24 14.38
C ALA A 54 31.41 5.24 13.64
N PHE A 55 31.51 6.48 14.11
CA PHE A 55 32.28 7.54 13.43
C PHE A 55 33.79 7.33 13.50
N ARG A 56 34.27 6.63 14.54
CA ARG A 56 35.70 6.36 14.75
C ARG A 56 36.14 5.07 14.08
N ALA A 57 35.19 4.16 13.80
CA ALA A 57 35.46 2.83 13.27
C ALA A 57 36.30 2.86 11.98
N GLY A 58 36.02 3.79 11.07
CA GLY A 58 36.79 3.90 9.81
C GLY A 58 38.28 4.13 10.04
N VAL A 59 38.67 5.16 10.79
CA VAL A 59 40.09 5.45 11.08
C VAL A 59 40.74 4.33 11.89
N LEU A 60 40.02 3.75 12.86
CA LEU A 60 40.54 2.63 13.67
C LEU A 60 40.83 1.41 12.79
N ARG A 61 39.90 1.04 11.91
CA ARG A 61 40.09 -0.06 10.96
C ARG A 61 41.20 0.22 9.96
N MET A 62 41.27 1.45 9.44
CA MET A 62 42.35 1.88 8.56
C MET A 62 43.71 1.70 9.22
N LEU A 63 43.90 2.22 10.43
CA LEU A 63 45.18 2.12 11.13
C LEU A 63 45.49 0.68 11.53
N ALA A 64 44.50 -0.10 11.99
CA ALA A 64 44.71 -1.50 12.32
C ALA A 64 45.26 -2.27 11.11
N TYR A 65 44.65 -2.07 9.94
CA TYR A 65 45.11 -2.67 8.70
C TYR A 65 46.50 -2.15 8.28
N LEU A 66 46.76 -0.84 8.35
CA LEU A 66 48.04 -0.28 7.92
C LEU A 66 49.21 -0.58 8.88
N HIS A 67 48.95 -0.73 10.19
CA HIS A 67 49.99 -1.01 11.20
C HIS A 67 50.24 -2.50 11.36
N HIS A 68 49.20 -3.34 11.25
CA HIS A 68 49.27 -4.76 11.58
C HIS A 68 48.93 -5.70 10.40
N GLY A 69 48.44 -5.19 9.27
CA GLY A 69 47.97 -6.00 8.14
C GLY A 69 46.62 -6.69 8.37
N VAL A 70 45.99 -6.49 9.53
CA VAL A 70 44.75 -7.15 9.96
C VAL A 70 43.83 -6.18 10.70
N GLN A 71 42.54 -6.52 10.83
CA GLN A 71 41.53 -5.71 11.52
C GLN A 71 40.90 -6.48 12.70
N THR A 72 41.72 -7.15 13.52
CA THR A 72 41.22 -7.85 14.71
C THR A 72 40.90 -6.86 15.83
N ALA A 73 40.06 -7.26 16.80
CA ALA A 73 39.74 -6.40 17.95
C ALA A 73 41.01 -5.93 18.69
N ALA A 74 42.00 -6.81 18.86
CA ALA A 74 43.27 -6.47 19.50
C ALA A 74 44.10 -5.44 18.70
N ALA A 75 44.13 -5.55 17.36
CA ALA A 75 44.79 -4.55 16.52
C ALA A 75 44.07 -3.20 16.60
N VAL A 76 42.73 -3.21 16.63
CA VAL A 76 41.92 -2.00 16.83
C VAL A 76 42.19 -1.35 18.19
N ASP A 77 42.25 -2.11 19.28
CA ASP A 77 42.54 -1.57 20.62
C ASP A 77 43.96 -1.01 20.74
N ASP A 78 44.94 -1.57 20.01
CA ASP A 78 46.30 -1.06 19.99
C ASP A 78 46.40 0.29 19.27
N VAL A 79 45.82 0.39 18.06
CA VAL A 79 45.80 1.66 17.32
C VAL A 79 44.91 2.70 17.97
N ASP A 80 43.88 2.29 18.72
CA ASP A 80 43.06 3.21 19.50
C ASP A 80 43.87 3.88 20.61
N ARG A 81 44.62 3.10 21.39
CA ARG A 81 45.56 3.65 22.39
C ARG A 81 46.62 4.53 21.74
N TRP A 82 47.13 4.14 20.57
CA TRP A 82 48.10 4.92 19.82
C TRP A 82 47.55 6.29 19.39
N LEU A 83 46.29 6.35 18.95
CA LEU A 83 45.58 7.57 18.56
C LEU A 83 45.30 8.47 19.77
N GLN A 84 44.77 7.90 20.86
CA GLN A 84 44.43 8.66 22.07
C GLN A 84 45.67 9.32 22.69
N ALA A 85 46.82 8.63 22.70
CA ALA A 85 48.09 9.20 23.15
C ALA A 85 48.59 10.37 22.27
N ARG A 86 48.01 10.55 21.08
CA ARG A 86 48.37 11.54 20.06
C ARG A 86 47.26 12.55 19.81
N GLY A 87 46.43 12.86 20.80
CA GLY A 87 45.36 13.84 20.66
C GLY A 87 45.79 15.23 20.15
N HIS A 88 47.07 15.61 20.31
CA HIS A 88 47.66 16.85 19.80
C HIS A 88 48.04 16.81 18.32
N MET A 89 48.15 15.61 17.72
CA MET A 89 48.46 15.43 16.30
C MET A 89 47.36 16.06 15.46
N THR A 90 47.74 16.79 14.42
CA THR A 90 46.75 17.36 13.49
C THR A 90 46.14 16.25 12.63
N THR A 91 44.91 16.45 12.16
CA THR A 91 44.27 15.50 11.23
C THR A 91 45.02 15.38 9.90
N GLY A 92 45.68 16.47 9.45
CA GLY A 92 46.62 16.46 8.32
C GLY A 92 47.84 15.56 8.57
N GLN A 93 48.50 15.69 9.74
CA GLN A 93 49.62 14.80 10.08
C GLN A 93 49.20 13.32 10.13
N LEU A 94 47.97 13.02 10.56
CA LEU A 94 47.45 11.65 10.58
C LEU A 94 47.20 11.14 9.15
N TYR A 95 46.73 12.00 8.27
CA TYR A 95 46.58 11.71 6.85
C TYR A 95 47.94 11.45 6.18
N ASP A 96 48.94 12.31 6.42
CA ASP A 96 50.33 12.13 5.96
C ASP A 96 50.93 10.81 6.46
N HIS A 97 50.60 10.41 7.68
CA HIS A 97 51.02 9.13 8.25
C HIS A 97 50.44 7.94 7.47
N ALA A 98 49.15 7.97 7.15
CA ALA A 98 48.52 6.97 6.31
C ALA A 98 49.10 6.96 4.89
N GLU A 99 49.34 8.14 4.30
CA GLU A 99 49.91 8.27 2.95
C GLU A 99 51.31 7.63 2.86
N ARG A 100 52.17 7.87 3.84
CA ARG A 100 53.51 7.25 3.90
C ARG A 100 53.45 5.72 3.96
N LEU A 101 52.45 5.15 4.64
CA LEU A 101 52.30 3.70 4.78
C LEU A 101 51.81 3.01 3.51
N VAL A 102 51.16 3.74 2.60
CA VAL A 102 50.63 3.17 1.34
C VAL A 102 51.48 3.51 0.10
N HIS A 103 52.51 4.34 0.27
CA HIS A 103 53.41 4.74 -0.81
C HIS A 103 53.94 3.53 -1.60
N PRO A 104 53.95 3.55 -2.96
CA PRO A 104 53.74 4.71 -3.85
C PRO A 104 52.27 5.00 -4.24
N ARG A 105 51.28 4.33 -3.64
CA ARG A 105 49.86 4.55 -3.96
C ARG A 105 49.33 5.85 -3.37
N ARG A 106 48.32 6.44 -4.02
CA ARG A 106 47.62 7.66 -3.57
C ARG A 106 46.38 7.31 -2.78
N LEU A 107 46.03 8.11 -1.79
CA LEU A 107 44.83 7.89 -0.99
C LEU A 107 43.55 8.33 -1.73
N VAL A 108 42.49 7.55 -1.56
CA VAL A 108 41.12 7.91 -1.95
C VAL A 108 40.30 7.98 -0.67
N ASP A 109 39.93 9.19 -0.24
CA ASP A 109 39.10 9.42 0.94
C ASP A 109 37.69 9.82 0.51
N LYS A 110 36.73 9.07 1.02
CA LYS A 110 35.31 9.38 0.91
C LYS A 110 34.74 9.42 2.30
N SER A 111 34.16 10.55 2.68
CA SER A 111 33.39 10.69 3.91
C SER A 111 32.23 11.67 3.70
N PRO A 112 30.95 11.26 3.87
CA PRO A 112 29.81 12.17 3.75
C PRO A 112 29.90 13.37 4.71
N LEU A 113 30.58 13.23 5.85
CA LEU A 113 30.77 14.34 6.79
C LEU A 113 31.68 15.46 6.28
N HIS A 114 32.51 15.23 5.27
CA HIS A 114 33.37 16.28 4.71
C HIS A 114 32.58 17.44 4.12
N VAL A 115 31.38 17.18 3.62
CA VAL A 115 30.54 18.16 2.91
C VAL A 115 29.47 18.81 3.81
N MET A 116 29.38 18.40 5.08
CA MET A 116 28.31 18.84 5.98
C MET A 116 28.43 20.31 6.42
N THR A 117 29.65 20.85 6.46
CA THR A 117 29.90 22.25 6.83
C THR A 117 30.92 22.87 5.90
N ASP A 118 30.82 24.18 5.65
CA ASP A 118 31.84 24.90 4.87
C ASP A 118 33.21 24.83 5.57
N THR A 119 33.24 24.78 6.91
CA THR A 119 34.46 24.58 7.71
C THR A 119 35.14 23.25 7.42
N SER A 120 34.37 22.16 7.27
CA SER A 120 34.93 20.85 6.92
C SER A 120 35.51 20.85 5.51
N LEU A 121 34.82 21.43 4.53
CA LEU A 121 35.34 21.56 3.17
C LEU A 121 36.63 22.40 3.12
N ALA A 122 36.66 23.53 3.83
CA ALA A 122 37.83 24.41 3.90
C ALA A 122 39.07 23.77 4.55
N ARG A 123 38.90 22.68 5.30
CA ARG A 123 40.01 21.90 5.88
C ARG A 123 40.61 20.89 4.92
N LEU A 124 39.91 20.44 3.87
CA LEU A 124 40.46 19.43 2.96
C LEU A 124 41.78 19.87 2.30
N PRO A 125 41.94 21.12 1.80
CA PRO A 125 43.22 21.58 1.28
C PRO A 125 44.32 21.74 2.34
N GLN A 126 43.95 21.82 3.62
CA GLN A 126 44.88 21.88 4.76
C GLN A 126 45.34 20.49 5.19
N ILE A 127 44.49 19.47 5.01
CA ILE A 127 44.82 18.06 5.27
C ILE A 127 45.79 17.54 4.22
N SER A 128 45.60 17.87 2.94
CA SER A 128 46.56 17.55 1.89
C SER A 128 46.59 18.60 0.80
N THR A 129 47.76 19.16 0.57
CA THR A 129 48.00 20.16 -0.49
C THR A 129 48.03 19.49 -1.85
N GLY A 130 47.33 20.07 -2.83
CA GLY A 130 47.30 19.56 -4.21
C GLY A 130 46.24 18.48 -4.47
N ALA A 131 45.37 18.17 -3.51
CA ALA A 131 44.35 17.14 -3.68
C ALA A 131 43.38 17.39 -4.86
N LYS A 132 42.86 16.30 -5.42
CA LYS A 132 41.83 16.26 -6.45
C LYS A 132 40.46 15.97 -5.82
N TYR A 133 39.40 16.61 -6.31
CA TYR A 133 38.06 16.52 -5.73
C TYR A 133 37.05 16.01 -6.75
N LEU A 134 36.45 14.86 -6.46
CA LEU A 134 35.42 14.26 -7.31
C LEU A 134 34.05 14.41 -6.67
N ARG A 135 33.19 15.25 -7.25
CA ARG A 135 31.78 15.33 -6.86
C ARG A 135 30.98 14.20 -7.52
N ILE A 136 30.25 13.44 -6.70
CA ILE A 136 29.24 12.47 -7.15
C ILE A 136 27.86 13.09 -6.99
N ALA A 137 27.18 13.28 -8.11
CA ALA A 137 25.76 13.64 -8.14
C ALA A 137 24.90 12.38 -8.22
N ARG A 138 23.75 12.40 -7.56
CA ARG A 138 22.66 11.42 -7.68
C ARG A 138 21.36 12.19 -7.92
N HIS A 139 20.45 11.62 -8.71
CA HIS A 139 19.14 12.20 -8.97
C HIS A 139 18.44 12.54 -7.64
N PRO A 140 17.90 13.76 -7.46
CA PRO A 140 17.34 14.19 -6.16
C PRO A 140 16.21 13.26 -5.70
N TYR A 141 15.41 12.72 -6.63
CA TYR A 141 14.37 11.74 -6.31
C TYR A 141 14.91 10.44 -5.73
N SER A 142 15.89 9.84 -6.41
CA SER A 142 16.43 8.55 -5.97
C SER A 142 17.25 8.70 -4.69
N ASN A 143 17.90 9.85 -4.49
CA ASN A 143 18.56 10.19 -3.24
C ASN A 143 17.56 10.36 -2.09
N GLY A 144 16.51 11.18 -2.26
CA GLY A 144 15.48 11.41 -1.24
C GLY A 144 14.75 10.13 -0.85
N LYS A 145 14.35 9.31 -1.83
CA LYS A 145 13.74 7.98 -1.58
C LYS A 145 14.67 7.08 -0.77
N SER A 146 15.97 7.08 -1.09
CA SER A 146 16.97 6.29 -0.37
C SER A 146 17.19 6.80 1.06
N ILE A 147 17.17 8.11 1.28
CA ILE A 147 17.25 8.72 2.61
C ILE A 147 16.05 8.30 3.47
N VAL A 148 14.83 8.42 2.93
CA VAL A 148 13.59 8.14 3.66
C VAL A 148 13.46 6.65 4.00
N ALA A 149 13.85 5.77 3.08
CA ALA A 149 13.90 4.33 3.32
C ALA A 149 14.97 3.91 4.35
N THR A 150 15.93 4.79 4.66
CA THR A 150 17.03 4.51 5.59
C THR A 150 16.76 5.17 6.94
N GLY A 151 15.98 4.50 7.80
CA GLY A 151 15.43 5.08 9.03
C GLY A 151 16.47 5.75 9.95
N TRP A 152 17.66 5.17 10.10
CA TRP A 152 18.73 5.77 10.92
C TRP A 152 19.28 7.08 10.33
N TYR A 153 19.37 7.18 8.99
CA TYR A 153 19.85 8.38 8.31
C TYR A 153 18.80 9.48 8.38
N LEU A 154 17.52 9.12 8.21
CA LEU A 154 16.39 10.04 8.37
C LEU A 154 16.32 10.58 9.81
N ALA A 155 16.55 9.73 10.82
CA ALA A 155 16.63 10.15 12.22
C ALA A 155 17.82 11.09 12.46
N GLY A 156 18.97 10.83 11.84
CA GLY A 156 20.13 11.72 11.85
C GLY A 156 19.79 13.10 11.29
N LEU A 157 19.16 13.17 10.11
CA LEU A 157 18.72 14.43 9.51
C LEU A 157 17.73 15.21 10.40
N ARG A 158 16.84 14.51 11.12
CA ARG A 158 15.94 15.14 12.12
C ARG A 158 16.74 15.76 13.27
N ALA A 159 17.73 15.04 13.79
CA ALA A 159 18.51 15.44 14.95
C ALA A 159 19.53 16.55 14.65
N TRP A 160 20.07 16.61 13.43
CA TRP A 160 21.15 17.55 13.08
C TRP A 160 20.70 18.98 12.77
N GLY A 161 19.39 19.27 12.83
CA GLY A 161 18.80 20.62 12.91
C GLY A 161 19.24 21.64 11.84
N GLY A 162 18.39 21.92 10.85
CA GLY A 162 18.37 23.25 10.20
C GLY A 162 18.16 23.31 8.69
N SER A 163 18.72 22.40 7.88
CA SER A 163 18.68 22.54 6.41
C SER A 163 17.85 21.49 5.67
N ALA A 164 17.30 20.49 6.36
CA ALA A 164 16.45 19.46 5.75
C ALA A 164 14.95 19.70 5.97
N TRP A 165 14.56 20.81 6.59
CA TRP A 165 13.18 21.12 6.95
C TRP A 165 12.62 22.21 6.04
N ASP A 166 11.50 21.92 5.41
CA ASP A 166 10.68 22.90 4.73
C ASP A 166 9.98 23.78 5.76
N GLN A 167 10.41 25.04 5.86
CA GLN A 167 9.84 26.02 6.79
C GLN A 167 8.56 26.68 6.23
N CYS A 168 8.20 26.43 4.97
CA CYS A 168 6.97 26.97 4.38
C CYS A 168 5.71 26.18 4.79
N THR A 169 5.89 25.00 5.39
CA THR A 169 4.79 24.18 5.92
C THR A 169 4.62 24.39 7.42
N ASN A 170 3.40 24.19 7.94
CA ASN A 170 3.09 24.31 9.36
C ASN A 170 2.34 23.04 9.85
N PRO A 171 2.97 22.17 10.66
CA PRO A 171 4.36 22.27 11.14
C PRO A 171 5.39 22.09 10.00
N PRO A 172 6.64 22.54 10.17
CA PRO A 172 7.70 22.32 9.20
C PRO A 172 7.84 20.84 8.82
N THR A 173 7.96 20.57 7.54
CA THR A 173 8.02 19.21 6.98
C THR A 173 9.45 18.82 6.69
N LEU A 174 9.88 17.66 7.18
CA LEU A 174 11.20 17.12 6.86
C LEU A 174 11.21 16.68 5.39
N ASP A 175 12.08 17.28 4.59
CA ASP A 175 12.22 17.01 3.17
C ASP A 175 13.69 16.92 2.75
N PRO A 176 14.18 15.70 2.41
CA PRO A 176 15.54 15.47 1.95
C PRO A 176 15.99 16.33 0.78
N GLN A 177 15.09 16.91 -0.02
CA GLN A 177 15.48 17.75 -1.15
C GLN A 177 16.31 18.98 -0.74
N PHE A 178 16.04 19.56 0.44
CA PHE A 178 16.78 20.71 0.94
C PHE A 178 18.16 20.32 1.44
N HIS A 179 18.30 19.15 2.06
CA HIS A 179 19.61 18.60 2.39
C HIS A 179 20.44 18.33 1.13
N TRP A 180 19.83 17.72 0.11
CA TRP A 180 20.48 17.48 -1.17
C TRP A 180 20.95 18.81 -1.81
N LEU A 181 20.10 19.84 -1.79
CA LEU A 181 20.42 21.15 -2.32
C LEU A 181 21.58 21.81 -1.55
N ASP A 182 21.48 21.91 -0.21
CA ASP A 182 22.48 22.56 0.65
C ASP A 182 23.88 21.94 0.50
N ILE A 183 23.97 20.60 0.44
CA ILE A 183 25.26 19.93 0.24
C ILE A 183 25.89 20.29 -1.10
N HIS A 184 25.11 20.29 -2.18
CA HIS A 184 25.65 20.67 -3.48
C HIS A 184 26.00 22.17 -3.56
N ASP A 185 25.28 23.03 -2.86
CA ASP A 185 25.60 24.46 -2.72
C ASP A 185 26.94 24.67 -2.01
N ARG A 186 27.19 23.94 -0.92
CA ARG A 186 28.47 23.97 -0.20
C ARG A 186 29.62 23.53 -1.10
N ILE A 187 29.43 22.44 -1.85
CA ILE A 187 30.45 21.95 -2.79
C ILE A 187 30.70 22.96 -3.91
N ASP A 188 29.66 23.61 -4.45
CA ASP A 188 29.83 24.65 -5.48
C ASP A 188 30.64 25.84 -4.95
N ARG A 189 30.35 26.32 -3.73
CA ARG A 189 31.15 27.38 -3.08
C ARG A 189 32.60 26.96 -2.86
N PHE A 190 32.83 25.73 -2.44
CA PHE A 190 34.18 25.19 -2.27
C PHE A 190 34.91 25.09 -3.61
N PHE A 191 34.28 24.53 -4.65
CA PHE A 191 34.87 24.42 -5.99
C PHE A 191 35.19 25.79 -6.61
N ALA A 192 34.39 26.82 -6.33
CA ALA A 192 34.68 28.19 -6.75
C ALA A 192 35.99 28.76 -6.16
N SER A 193 36.50 28.17 -5.07
CA SER A 193 37.79 28.55 -4.46
C SER A 193 38.99 27.76 -4.99
N LEU A 194 38.78 26.77 -5.86
CA LEU A 194 39.81 25.85 -6.35
C LEU A 194 40.13 26.08 -7.84
N SER A 195 41.26 25.52 -8.29
CA SER A 195 41.55 25.47 -9.73
C SER A 195 40.56 24.55 -10.45
N PRO A 196 40.06 24.91 -11.66
CA PRO A 196 39.19 24.05 -12.46
C PRO A 196 39.76 22.66 -12.74
N ASP A 197 41.09 22.49 -12.75
CA ASP A 197 41.74 21.19 -12.97
C ASP A 197 41.78 20.31 -11.72
N SER A 198 41.50 20.88 -10.55
CA SER A 198 41.51 20.19 -9.27
C SER A 198 40.18 19.49 -8.95
N HIS A 199 39.12 19.70 -9.73
CA HIS A 199 37.83 19.07 -9.45
C HIS A 199 37.04 18.62 -10.69
N ARG A 200 36.21 17.60 -10.53
CA ARG A 200 35.26 17.10 -11.54
C ARG A 200 33.92 16.72 -10.91
N THR A 201 32.87 16.68 -11.73
CA THR A 201 31.55 16.20 -11.34
C THR A 201 31.15 15.04 -12.23
N ILE A 202 30.63 13.97 -11.62
CA ILE A 202 30.14 12.78 -12.30
C ILE A 202 28.77 12.42 -11.72
N ARG A 203 27.83 12.00 -12.58
CA ARG A 203 26.60 11.35 -12.13
C ARG A 203 26.92 9.92 -11.73
N GLY A 204 26.59 9.53 -10.50
CA GLY A 204 26.82 8.17 -10.03
C GLY A 204 26.07 7.15 -10.89
N GLU A 205 24.91 7.52 -11.42
CA GLU A 205 24.12 6.71 -12.35
C GLU A 205 24.88 6.39 -13.64
N ASP A 206 25.61 7.35 -14.22
CA ASP A 206 26.40 7.11 -15.43
C ASP A 206 27.56 6.15 -15.16
N LEU A 207 28.18 6.28 -13.98
CA LEU A 207 29.28 5.41 -13.56
C LEU A 207 28.77 3.99 -13.33
N LEU A 208 27.68 3.81 -12.59
CA LEU A 208 27.17 2.47 -12.30
C LEU A 208 26.57 1.78 -13.54
N ALA A 209 25.99 2.54 -14.47
CA ALA A 209 25.43 2.00 -15.71
C ALA A 209 26.51 1.60 -16.73
N ASP A 210 27.61 2.36 -16.81
CA ASP A 210 28.72 2.11 -17.73
C ASP A 210 30.07 2.37 -17.02
N PRO A 211 30.47 1.48 -16.10
CA PRO A 211 31.59 1.72 -15.21
C PRO A 211 32.91 1.81 -15.97
N ARG A 212 33.16 0.93 -16.94
CA ARG A 212 34.42 0.95 -17.70
C ARG A 212 34.67 2.29 -18.38
N ARG A 213 33.66 2.84 -19.06
CA ARG A 213 33.79 4.12 -19.77
C ARG A 213 34.04 5.28 -18.81
N VAL A 214 33.30 5.34 -17.71
CA VAL A 214 33.39 6.45 -16.75
C VAL A 214 34.67 6.37 -15.92
N LEU A 215 35.06 5.17 -15.48
CA LEU A 215 36.30 4.95 -14.72
C LEU A 215 37.54 5.30 -15.55
N ARG A 216 37.59 4.99 -16.86
CA ARG A 216 38.68 5.45 -17.73
C ARG A 216 38.77 6.98 -17.80
N LYS A 217 37.64 7.69 -17.85
CA LYS A 217 37.65 9.16 -17.82
C LYS A 217 38.17 9.71 -16.49
N ILE A 218 37.86 9.03 -15.39
CA ILE A 218 38.41 9.36 -14.07
C ILE A 218 39.92 9.10 -14.06
N ALA A 219 40.38 7.96 -14.56
CA ALA A 219 41.79 7.60 -14.64
C ALA A 219 42.62 8.63 -15.43
N LEU A 220 42.12 9.01 -16.62
CA LEU A 220 42.73 10.04 -17.45
C LEU A 220 42.82 11.41 -16.74
N TRP A 221 41.76 11.82 -16.04
CA TRP A 221 41.77 13.08 -15.28
C TRP A 221 42.72 13.05 -14.07
N LEU A 222 42.86 11.89 -13.44
CA LEU A 222 43.77 11.68 -12.32
C LEU A 222 45.23 11.44 -12.75
N GLU A 223 45.48 11.30 -14.05
CA GLU A 223 46.80 10.97 -14.58
C GLU A 223 47.34 9.67 -13.93
N ILE A 224 46.51 8.62 -13.94
CA ILE A 224 46.83 7.23 -13.57
C ILE A 224 46.67 6.29 -14.77
N ASP A 225 47.18 5.06 -14.66
CA ASP A 225 46.99 3.99 -15.64
C ASP A 225 45.51 3.81 -16.03
N ASP A 226 45.20 3.86 -17.32
CA ASP A 226 43.85 3.63 -17.86
C ASP A 226 43.73 2.29 -18.63
N SER A 227 44.72 1.41 -18.46
CA SER A 227 44.73 0.07 -19.05
C SER A 227 43.53 -0.78 -18.62
N ASP A 228 43.17 -1.75 -19.46
CA ASP A 228 42.05 -2.65 -19.18
C ASP A 228 42.21 -3.39 -17.85
N ALA A 229 43.43 -3.76 -17.47
CA ALA A 229 43.71 -4.44 -16.22
C ALA A 229 43.50 -3.52 -15.00
N ALA A 230 43.91 -2.26 -15.09
CA ALA A 230 43.71 -1.28 -14.03
C ALA A 230 42.23 -0.93 -13.84
N ILE A 231 41.50 -0.75 -14.94
CA ILE A 231 40.05 -0.51 -14.92
C ILE A 231 39.29 -1.75 -14.44
N GLU A 232 39.74 -2.96 -14.81
CA GLU A 232 39.16 -4.20 -14.29
C GLU A 232 39.25 -4.27 -12.77
N ALA A 233 40.42 -3.93 -12.20
CA ALA A 233 40.59 -3.91 -10.74
C ALA A 233 39.55 -3.00 -10.07
N MET A 234 39.22 -1.86 -10.67
CA MET A 234 38.21 -0.93 -10.18
C MET A 234 36.77 -1.47 -10.22
N LEU A 235 36.49 -2.54 -10.97
CA LEU A 235 35.16 -3.18 -11.01
C LEU A 235 34.91 -4.12 -9.83
N HIS A 236 35.90 -4.30 -8.94
CA HIS A 236 35.86 -5.23 -7.82
C HIS A 236 35.89 -4.55 -6.44
N PRO A 237 34.93 -3.65 -6.12
CA PRO A 237 34.90 -2.93 -4.84
C PRO A 237 34.88 -3.87 -3.62
N GLU A 238 34.37 -5.09 -3.76
CA GLU A 238 34.36 -6.13 -2.73
C GLU A 238 35.76 -6.58 -2.27
N ARG A 239 36.80 -6.32 -3.07
CA ARG A 239 38.19 -6.64 -2.72
C ARG A 239 38.83 -5.62 -1.78
N SER A 240 38.13 -4.52 -1.47
CA SER A 240 38.59 -3.56 -0.47
C SER A 240 38.69 -4.24 0.91
N PRO A 241 39.77 -4.01 1.68
CA PRO A 241 39.85 -4.50 3.06
C PRO A 241 38.77 -3.90 3.97
N PHE A 242 38.08 -2.84 3.51
CA PHE A 242 37.03 -2.14 4.24
C PHE A 242 35.62 -2.38 3.66
N ALA A 243 35.46 -3.40 2.81
CA ALA A 243 34.19 -3.82 2.21
C ALA A 243 33.41 -4.86 3.03
N THR A 244 33.86 -5.18 4.25
CA THR A 244 33.18 -6.09 5.18
C THR A 244 32.98 -5.43 6.54
N PRO A 245 32.06 -5.92 7.40
CA PRO A 245 31.99 -5.49 8.79
C PRO A 245 33.32 -5.71 9.52
N GLY A 246 33.70 -4.74 10.35
CA GLY A 246 34.87 -4.82 11.23
C GLY A 246 34.59 -5.61 12.51
N PRO A 247 35.57 -5.71 13.43
CA PRO A 247 35.38 -6.35 14.73
C PRO A 247 34.41 -5.55 15.62
N TYR A 248 33.90 -6.15 16.70
CA TYR A 248 32.88 -5.53 17.59
C TYR A 248 33.25 -4.15 18.14
N ASN A 249 34.55 -3.84 18.29
CA ASN A 249 35.05 -2.55 18.76
C ASN A 249 35.25 -1.51 17.64
N ALA A 250 35.02 -1.89 16.37
CA ALA A 250 35.02 -1.00 15.21
C ALA A 250 34.22 -1.63 14.03
N GLU A 251 32.93 -1.93 14.22
CA GLU A 251 32.14 -2.72 13.25
C GLU A 251 31.92 -2.03 11.90
N LEU A 252 31.85 -0.70 11.88
CA LEU A 252 31.49 0.09 10.69
C LEU A 252 32.73 0.70 10.01
N GLY A 253 32.60 1.87 9.38
CA GLY A 253 33.64 2.51 8.56
C GLY A 253 33.23 2.73 7.11
N ASN A 254 32.05 2.26 6.71
CA ASN A 254 31.38 2.59 5.46
C ASN A 254 29.86 2.48 5.68
N ASP A 255 29.09 2.82 4.64
CA ASP A 255 27.64 2.63 4.62
C ASP A 255 27.27 1.18 4.95
N PRO A 256 26.39 0.91 5.94
CA PRO A 256 26.01 -0.44 6.33
C PRO A 256 25.49 -1.29 5.16
N GLY A 257 24.68 -0.70 4.27
CA GLY A 257 24.14 -1.41 3.11
C GLY A 257 25.19 -1.75 2.04
N PHE A 258 26.34 -1.08 2.05
CA PHE A 258 27.50 -1.49 1.25
C PHE A 258 28.26 -2.64 1.91
N LEU A 259 28.45 -2.62 3.24
CA LEU A 259 29.14 -3.70 3.97
C LEU A 259 28.37 -5.03 3.90
N GLU A 260 27.05 -4.98 3.77
CA GLU A 260 26.19 -6.15 3.57
C GLU A 260 26.25 -6.73 2.14
N SER A 261 26.54 -5.90 1.14
CA SER A 261 26.52 -6.30 -0.29
C SER A 261 27.53 -5.46 -1.08
N PRO A 262 28.82 -5.76 -0.96
CA PRO A 262 29.87 -4.90 -1.48
C PRO A 262 30.16 -5.08 -2.97
N GLU A 263 29.69 -6.16 -3.61
CA GLU A 263 29.96 -6.40 -5.03
C GLU A 263 29.29 -5.35 -5.93
N LEU A 264 29.94 -5.06 -7.06
CA LEU A 264 29.34 -4.25 -8.11
C LEU A 264 28.19 -5.03 -8.77
N ARG A 265 26.97 -4.48 -8.69
CA ARG A 265 25.76 -5.08 -9.25
C ARG A 265 25.37 -4.42 -10.58
N PRO A 266 24.73 -5.16 -11.50
CA PRO A 266 24.10 -4.56 -12.67
C PRO A 266 23.19 -3.41 -12.24
N PHE A 267 23.37 -2.24 -12.84
CA PHE A 267 22.65 -1.04 -12.48
C PHE A 267 21.95 -0.45 -13.70
N THR A 268 20.66 -0.20 -13.56
CA THR A 268 19.88 0.57 -14.54
C THR A 268 19.47 1.89 -13.87
N PRO A 269 19.87 3.05 -14.42
CA PRO A 269 19.44 4.34 -13.89
C PRO A 269 17.92 4.43 -13.82
N PRO A 270 17.35 4.85 -12.68
CA PRO A 270 15.92 5.07 -12.59
C PRO A 270 15.52 6.25 -13.48
N LYS A 271 14.50 6.05 -14.32
CA LYS A 271 13.89 7.12 -15.12
C LYS A 271 12.77 7.75 -14.30
N VAL A 272 13.03 8.92 -13.73
CA VAL A 272 12.06 9.64 -12.90
C VAL A 272 12.05 11.10 -13.34
N PRO A 273 10.88 11.71 -13.57
CA PRO A 273 10.85 13.09 -14.03
C PRO A 273 11.17 14.05 -12.88
N LEU A 274 11.73 15.22 -13.20
CA LEU A 274 11.93 16.30 -12.23
C LEU A 274 10.60 16.97 -11.86
N SER A 275 9.55 16.77 -12.67
CA SER A 275 8.17 17.10 -12.33
C SER A 275 7.49 16.07 -11.41
N ALA A 276 8.20 15.03 -10.96
CA ALA A 276 7.63 14.04 -10.05
C ALA A 276 7.27 14.69 -8.70
N ARG A 277 6.10 14.31 -8.17
CA ARG A 277 5.73 14.59 -6.78
C ARG A 277 6.60 13.77 -5.83
N LEU A 278 6.87 14.31 -4.64
CA LEU A 278 7.75 13.67 -3.67
C LEU A 278 6.97 12.75 -2.72
N PRO A 279 7.12 11.42 -2.80
CA PRO A 279 6.27 10.47 -2.06
C PRO A 279 6.50 10.47 -0.54
N TRP A 280 7.55 11.13 -0.06
CA TRP A 280 7.85 11.28 1.36
C TRP A 280 7.27 12.55 1.97
N ARG A 281 6.65 13.42 1.17
CA ARG A 281 5.95 14.60 1.68
C ARG A 281 4.47 14.29 1.87
N GLY A 282 3.91 14.70 3.01
CA GLY A 282 2.49 14.53 3.29
C GLY A 282 1.57 15.42 2.43
N ASP A 283 2.09 16.52 1.89
CA ASP A 283 1.38 17.42 0.97
C ASP A 283 1.58 17.05 -0.52
N MET A 284 2.44 16.06 -0.80
CA MET A 284 2.74 15.57 -2.14
C MET A 284 3.26 16.66 -3.11
N GLU A 285 3.88 17.73 -2.60
CA GLU A 285 4.54 18.74 -3.43
C GLU A 285 5.75 18.16 -4.20
N GLY A 286 6.11 18.81 -5.30
CA GLY A 286 7.24 18.44 -6.14
C GLY A 286 8.58 18.98 -5.65
N PHE A 287 9.61 18.88 -6.48
CA PHE A 287 10.87 19.58 -6.24
C PHE A 287 10.71 21.09 -6.30
N THR A 288 11.41 21.83 -5.45
CA THR A 288 11.46 23.29 -5.55
C THR A 288 12.17 23.71 -6.86
N PRO A 289 11.91 24.92 -7.37
CA PRO A 289 12.58 25.43 -8.57
C PRO A 289 14.11 25.37 -8.49
N GLU A 290 14.70 25.59 -7.31
CA GLU A 290 16.14 25.53 -7.07
C GLU A 290 16.68 24.10 -7.23
N VAL A 291 15.96 23.10 -6.71
CA VAL A 291 16.33 21.69 -6.87
C VAL A 291 16.24 21.27 -8.33
N ILE A 292 15.17 21.66 -9.04
CA ILE A 292 15.01 21.38 -10.48
C ILE A 292 16.13 22.05 -11.28
N HIS A 293 16.43 23.32 -11.01
CA HIS A 293 17.49 24.06 -11.70
C HIS A 293 18.84 23.38 -11.52
N ARG A 294 19.19 22.99 -10.29
CA ARG A 294 20.45 22.27 -10.01
C ARG A 294 20.46 20.89 -10.66
N ALA A 295 19.37 20.13 -10.59
CA ALA A 295 19.29 18.81 -11.20
C ALA A 295 19.52 18.88 -12.72
N ARG A 296 18.96 19.89 -13.40
CA ARG A 296 19.23 20.15 -14.82
C ARG A 296 20.69 20.49 -15.10
N ARG A 297 21.37 21.24 -14.22
CA ARG A 297 22.82 21.49 -14.35
C ARG A 297 23.66 20.23 -14.24
N PHE A 298 23.19 19.19 -13.54
CA PHE A 298 23.82 17.87 -13.53
C PHE A 298 23.41 16.99 -14.73
N GLY A 299 22.52 17.46 -15.60
CA GLY A 299 22.06 16.74 -16.78
C GLY A 299 20.86 15.84 -16.55
N TYR A 300 20.10 16.00 -15.46
CA TYR A 300 18.83 15.29 -15.28
C TYR A 300 17.70 15.94 -16.07
N THR A 301 16.80 15.11 -16.60
CA THR A 301 15.69 15.47 -17.49
C THR A 301 14.35 14.94 -16.95
N ASP A 302 13.24 15.41 -17.52
CA ASP A 302 11.90 14.89 -17.22
C ASP A 302 11.67 13.54 -17.92
N ASP A 303 12.38 12.50 -17.48
CA ASP A 303 12.20 11.16 -18.04
C ASP A 303 10.89 10.52 -17.53
N PRO A 304 10.05 9.92 -18.38
CA PRO A 304 8.84 9.26 -17.94
C PRO A 304 9.17 8.09 -17.00
N MET A 305 8.36 7.88 -15.96
CA MET A 305 8.49 6.71 -15.11
C MET A 305 8.35 5.44 -15.97
N PRO A 306 9.28 4.47 -15.86
CA PRO A 306 9.20 3.26 -16.64
C PRO A 306 8.00 2.43 -16.15
N ALA A 307 7.36 1.73 -17.10
CA ALA A 307 6.39 0.71 -16.74
C ALA A 307 7.05 -0.35 -15.83
N PRO A 308 6.30 -0.96 -14.90
CA PRO A 308 6.81 -2.08 -14.12
C PRO A 308 7.34 -3.17 -15.05
N ALA A 309 8.53 -3.70 -14.77
CA ALA A 309 9.04 -4.85 -15.51
C ALA A 309 8.11 -6.04 -15.31
N LEU A 310 7.97 -6.88 -16.34
CA LEU A 310 7.23 -8.11 -16.23
C LEU A 310 7.86 -8.99 -15.13
N PRO A 311 7.05 -9.64 -14.28
CA PRO A 311 7.54 -10.53 -13.23
C PRO A 311 8.44 -11.65 -13.78
N GLU A 312 9.34 -12.16 -12.96
CA GLU A 312 10.18 -13.32 -13.31
C GLU A 312 9.31 -14.50 -13.79
N GLY A 313 9.63 -15.05 -14.97
CA GLY A 313 8.84 -16.10 -15.64
C GLY A 313 7.71 -15.59 -16.55
N PHE A 314 7.51 -14.28 -16.65
CA PHE A 314 6.54 -13.63 -17.52
C PHE A 314 7.24 -12.95 -18.72
N ASP A 315 7.98 -13.72 -19.50
CA ASP A 315 8.81 -13.28 -20.65
C ASP A 315 8.01 -13.09 -21.95
N GLY A 316 6.67 -13.05 -21.88
CA GLY A 316 5.79 -13.04 -23.04
C GLY A 316 5.58 -14.41 -23.69
N SER A 317 6.26 -15.48 -23.24
CA SER A 317 6.08 -16.85 -23.77
C SER A 317 4.72 -17.48 -23.44
N TRP A 318 3.96 -16.86 -22.54
CA TRP A 318 2.65 -17.33 -22.12
C TRP A 318 1.54 -16.94 -23.11
N GLY A 319 1.83 -16.08 -24.09
CA GLY A 319 0.83 -15.59 -25.05
C GLY A 319 -0.07 -14.50 -24.44
N LYS A 320 -1.11 -14.11 -25.19
CA LYS A 320 -2.03 -13.06 -24.77
C LYS A 320 -2.98 -13.55 -23.67
N LEU A 321 -3.28 -12.69 -22.69
CA LEU A 321 -4.35 -12.94 -21.72
C LEU A 321 -5.70 -12.92 -22.44
N THR A 322 -6.44 -14.03 -22.38
CA THR A 322 -7.72 -14.20 -23.06
C THR A 322 -8.92 -14.11 -22.12
N ALA A 323 -8.76 -14.49 -20.84
CA ALA A 323 -9.83 -14.37 -19.85
C ALA A 323 -9.28 -14.23 -18.42
N ILE A 324 -10.10 -13.63 -17.56
CA ILE A 324 -9.96 -13.63 -16.10
C ILE A 324 -11.23 -14.27 -15.53
N GLU A 325 -11.06 -15.28 -14.68
CA GLU A 325 -12.16 -15.98 -14.01
C GLU A 325 -11.99 -15.89 -12.49
N PRO A 326 -13.08 -15.87 -11.70
CA PRO A 326 -12.98 -15.99 -10.25
C PRO A 326 -12.36 -17.33 -9.86
N ASP A 327 -11.43 -17.32 -8.92
CA ASP A 327 -10.79 -18.54 -8.41
C ASP A 327 -11.64 -19.25 -7.35
N GLY A 328 -12.81 -19.78 -7.71
CA GLY A 328 -13.72 -20.49 -6.79
C GLY A 328 -15.19 -20.13 -6.99
N GLU A 329 -16.06 -20.67 -6.13
CA GLU A 329 -17.50 -20.30 -6.12
C GLU A 329 -17.90 -19.62 -4.81
N GLY A 330 -17.09 -19.75 -3.76
CA GLY A 330 -17.36 -19.34 -2.39
C GLY A 330 -17.20 -17.85 -2.08
N PHE A 331 -17.19 -16.97 -3.08
CA PHE A 331 -16.77 -15.57 -2.91
C PHE A 331 -17.58 -14.85 -1.82
N PRO A 332 -16.95 -14.56 -0.66
CA PRO A 332 -17.69 -14.12 0.52
C PRO A 332 -18.08 -12.67 0.51
N MET A 333 -17.98 -11.95 -0.59
CA MET A 333 -18.08 -10.52 -0.52
C MET A 333 -19.06 -10.00 -1.55
N ALA A 334 -19.83 -9.03 -1.09
CA ALA A 334 -20.23 -7.85 -1.84
C ALA A 334 -19.01 -7.05 -2.41
N HIS A 335 -17.89 -7.72 -2.69
CA HIS A 335 -16.61 -7.23 -3.15
C HIS A 335 -15.79 -8.33 -3.88
N GLY A 336 -16.37 -9.49 -4.23
CA GLY A 336 -15.66 -10.58 -4.95
C GLY A 336 -16.19 -10.95 -6.34
N SER A 337 -17.52 -10.89 -6.56
CA SER A 337 -18.15 -11.27 -7.83
C SER A 337 -18.46 -10.07 -8.73
N LEU A 338 -18.49 -10.27 -10.06
CA LEU A 338 -18.74 -9.19 -11.03
C LEU A 338 -20.06 -8.45 -10.75
N LEU A 339 -21.14 -9.19 -10.49
CA LEU A 339 -22.49 -8.67 -10.21
C LEU A 339 -22.77 -8.42 -8.72
N ASP A 340 -21.77 -8.63 -7.86
CA ASP A 340 -21.95 -8.53 -6.42
C ASP A 340 -23.01 -9.45 -5.83
N ASN A 341 -23.19 -10.65 -6.39
CA ASN A 341 -24.13 -11.62 -5.86
C ASN A 341 -23.62 -12.22 -4.53
N SER A 342 -24.30 -11.90 -3.43
CA SER A 342 -24.09 -12.57 -2.14
C SER A 342 -24.58 -14.04 -2.11
N CYS A 343 -25.08 -14.56 -3.24
CA CYS A 343 -25.57 -15.92 -3.42
C CYS A 343 -24.45 -16.83 -3.94
N VAL A 344 -23.99 -17.75 -3.09
CA VAL A 344 -22.97 -18.74 -3.37
C VAL A 344 -23.62 -20.02 -3.90
N GLY A 345 -23.13 -20.53 -5.04
CA GLY A 345 -23.61 -21.74 -5.71
C GLY A 345 -23.22 -23.06 -5.03
N LEU A 346 -22.89 -23.04 -3.74
CA LEU A 346 -22.42 -24.20 -2.98
C LEU A 346 -23.55 -24.75 -2.07
N PRO A 347 -23.51 -26.05 -1.73
CA PRO A 347 -24.41 -26.61 -0.72
C PRO A 347 -24.26 -25.88 0.62
N PRO A 348 -25.36 -25.45 1.27
CA PRO A 348 -25.26 -24.69 2.49
C PRO A 348 -24.91 -25.59 3.69
N LEU A 349 -24.04 -25.08 4.57
CA LEU A 349 -23.77 -25.63 5.89
C LEU A 349 -25.01 -25.53 6.81
N ARG A 350 -25.85 -26.57 6.83
CA ARG A 350 -27.08 -26.63 7.65
C ARG A 350 -26.89 -27.14 9.07
N ARG A 351 -25.72 -27.69 9.38
CA ARG A 351 -25.33 -28.14 10.71
C ARG A 351 -23.83 -27.97 10.87
N VAL A 352 -23.39 -27.59 12.06
CA VAL A 352 -21.98 -27.51 12.43
C VAL A 352 -21.58 -28.78 13.17
N ASN A 353 -20.53 -29.42 12.71
CA ASN A 353 -19.89 -30.59 13.32
C ASN A 353 -18.64 -30.19 14.10
N SER A 354 -17.89 -29.21 13.60
CA SER A 354 -16.73 -28.67 14.30
C SER A 354 -16.51 -27.19 14.02
N VAL A 355 -15.91 -26.51 15.00
CA VAL A 355 -15.46 -25.12 14.88
C VAL A 355 -14.01 -25.06 15.33
N GLN A 356 -13.17 -24.50 14.48
CA GLN A 356 -11.76 -24.26 14.76
C GLN A 356 -11.54 -22.76 14.92
N HIS A 357 -11.06 -22.33 16.07
CA HIS A 357 -10.71 -20.95 16.34
C HIS A 357 -9.18 -20.78 16.24
N LYS A 358 -8.74 -19.81 15.43
CA LYS A 358 -7.32 -19.40 15.39
C LYS A 358 -7.01 -18.39 16.50
N PRO A 359 -5.73 -18.29 16.93
CA PRO A 359 -5.32 -17.30 17.93
C PRO A 359 -5.73 -15.86 17.58
N GLU A 360 -5.93 -15.06 18.61
CA GLU A 360 -6.25 -13.63 18.45
C GLU A 360 -5.00 -12.88 17.94
N PRO A 361 -5.15 -11.96 16.96
CA PRO A 361 -4.07 -11.09 16.54
C PRO A 361 -3.71 -10.11 17.66
N SER A 362 -2.45 -9.68 17.71
CA SER A 362 -1.90 -8.83 18.76
C SER A 362 -2.54 -7.43 18.82
N TYR A 363 -3.08 -6.94 17.70
CA TYR A 363 -3.73 -5.63 17.57
C TYR A 363 -4.66 -5.57 16.34
N GLY A 364 -5.67 -4.68 16.31
CA GLY A 364 -6.59 -4.52 15.17
C GLY A 364 -7.35 -3.19 15.13
N GLY A 365 -7.50 -2.58 13.94
CA GLY A 365 -8.19 -1.29 13.72
C GLY A 365 -9.51 -1.39 12.92
N GLY A 366 -9.63 -2.39 12.03
CA GLY A 366 -10.85 -2.71 11.28
C GLY A 366 -10.62 -3.49 9.96
N ASN A 367 -11.51 -4.46 9.70
CA ASN A 367 -11.52 -5.48 8.61
C ASN A 367 -10.61 -6.70 8.81
N PHE A 368 -11.13 -7.69 9.53
CA PHE A 368 -10.66 -9.07 9.46
C PHE A 368 -11.70 -9.90 8.73
N GLY A 369 -11.51 -10.09 7.42
CA GLY A 369 -12.33 -10.96 6.58
C GLY A 369 -11.52 -12.13 6.04
N ALA A 370 -12.19 -13.14 5.52
CA ALA A 370 -11.56 -14.22 4.77
C ALA A 370 -12.22 -14.35 3.40
N PHE A 371 -11.45 -14.79 2.42
CA PHE A 371 -11.89 -14.96 1.05
C PHE A 371 -11.56 -16.38 0.63
N THR A 372 -12.56 -17.17 0.29
CA THR A 372 -12.39 -18.56 -0.11
C THR A 372 -12.14 -18.63 -1.60
N ALA A 373 -11.06 -19.30 -1.96
CA ALA A 373 -10.81 -19.80 -3.30
C ALA A 373 -11.42 -21.20 -3.47
N SER A 374 -11.09 -21.90 -4.56
CA SER A 374 -11.49 -23.30 -4.78
C SER A 374 -11.03 -24.27 -3.69
N ASP A 375 -9.83 -24.06 -3.12
CA ASP A 375 -9.13 -25.02 -2.24
C ASP A 375 -8.37 -24.37 -1.07
N TYR A 376 -8.24 -23.04 -1.03
CA TYR A 376 -7.64 -22.29 0.07
C TYR A 376 -8.49 -21.06 0.44
N ALA A 377 -8.19 -20.38 1.53
CA ALA A 377 -8.69 -19.05 1.83
C ALA A 377 -7.56 -18.06 2.04
N VAL A 378 -7.83 -16.77 1.78
CA VAL A 378 -6.95 -15.66 2.19
C VAL A 378 -7.62 -14.92 3.33
N ALA A 379 -7.03 -14.96 4.52
CA ALA A 379 -7.41 -14.11 5.64
C ALA A 379 -6.71 -12.76 5.56
N VAL A 380 -7.42 -11.71 5.92
CA VAL A 380 -6.92 -10.32 5.95
C VAL A 380 -6.78 -9.88 7.40
N PHE A 381 -5.63 -9.27 7.74
CA PHE A 381 -5.38 -8.72 9.06
C PHE A 381 -5.07 -7.23 9.00
N ASP A 382 -5.74 -6.48 9.87
CA ASP A 382 -5.65 -5.03 9.91
C ASP A 382 -4.74 -4.54 11.06
N SER A 383 -3.45 -4.87 10.98
CA SER A 383 -2.45 -4.57 12.01
C SER A 383 -1.08 -4.28 11.42
N ALA A 384 -0.33 -3.33 12.00
CA ALA A 384 1.08 -3.13 11.68
C ALA A 384 2.00 -4.22 12.24
N GLN A 385 1.53 -4.98 13.24
CA GLN A 385 2.31 -6.00 13.92
C GLN A 385 2.07 -7.41 13.35
N GLU A 386 0.98 -7.58 12.59
CA GLU A 386 0.64 -8.85 11.95
C GLU A 386 0.89 -8.79 10.43
N PRO A 387 1.15 -9.94 9.78
CA PRO A 387 1.09 -10.09 8.33
C PRO A 387 -0.24 -9.56 7.78
N ALA A 388 -0.22 -8.76 6.71
CA ALA A 388 -1.45 -8.21 6.13
C ALA A 388 -2.39 -9.32 5.60
N LEU A 389 -1.82 -10.39 5.06
CA LEU A 389 -2.52 -11.51 4.45
C LEU A 389 -1.95 -12.85 4.91
N GLU A 390 -2.82 -13.83 5.12
CA GLU A 390 -2.44 -15.22 5.36
C GLU A 390 -3.22 -16.17 4.44
N GLY A 391 -2.50 -17.10 3.80
CA GLY A 391 -3.10 -18.23 3.11
C GLY A 391 -3.48 -19.33 4.08
N ILE A 392 -4.67 -19.90 3.92
CA ILE A 392 -5.24 -20.90 4.83
C ILE A 392 -5.73 -22.09 4.03
N ASP A 393 -5.31 -23.29 4.43
CA ASP A 393 -5.85 -24.52 3.86
C ASP A 393 -7.29 -24.74 4.34
N LEU A 394 -8.24 -24.91 3.42
CA LEU A 394 -9.65 -25.06 3.78
C LEU A 394 -9.94 -26.41 4.45
N LYS A 395 -9.13 -27.43 4.17
CA LYS A 395 -9.31 -28.78 4.69
C LYS A 395 -8.81 -28.89 6.12
N SER A 396 -7.58 -28.50 6.41
CA SER A 396 -6.95 -28.60 7.73
C SER A 396 -7.13 -27.35 8.59
N GLY A 397 -7.35 -26.18 7.97
CA GLY A 397 -7.33 -24.88 8.65
C GLY A 397 -5.91 -24.37 8.95
N GLU A 398 -4.87 -25.06 8.51
CA GLU A 398 -3.47 -24.65 8.72
C GLU A 398 -3.11 -23.41 7.89
N VAL A 399 -2.09 -22.67 8.34
CA VAL A 399 -1.53 -21.56 7.57
C VAL A 399 -0.61 -22.12 6.49
N LEU A 400 -0.87 -21.78 5.24
CA LEU A 400 -0.04 -22.15 4.08
C LEU A 400 1.14 -21.18 3.91
N TRP A 401 0.87 -19.88 4.07
CA TRP A 401 1.86 -18.81 3.94
C TRP A 401 1.37 -17.55 4.67
N GLN A 402 2.30 -16.63 4.93
CA GLN A 402 2.04 -15.31 5.49
C GLN A 402 2.74 -14.26 4.63
N SER A 403 2.10 -13.11 4.40
CA SER A 403 2.75 -12.00 3.71
C SER A 403 3.85 -11.37 4.56
N GLU A 404 4.87 -10.79 3.93
CA GLU A 404 5.84 -9.92 4.60
C GLU A 404 5.14 -8.75 5.34
N LEU A 405 5.71 -8.30 6.45
CA LEU A 405 5.11 -7.26 7.30
C LEU A 405 5.00 -5.89 6.59
N ASP A 406 5.90 -5.60 5.66
CA ASP A 406 5.94 -4.34 4.90
C ASP A 406 4.95 -4.32 3.73
N LEU A 407 4.32 -5.44 3.38
CA LEU A 407 3.30 -5.52 2.35
C LEU A 407 2.00 -4.84 2.81
N LEU A 408 1.39 -4.02 1.95
CA LEU A 408 0.18 -3.25 2.22
C LEU A 408 0.34 -2.44 3.53
N PRO A 409 1.34 -1.55 3.62
CA PRO A 409 1.73 -0.89 4.86
C PRO A 409 0.61 0.02 5.38
N MET A 410 0.62 0.31 6.68
CA MET A 410 -0.31 1.30 7.24
C MET A 410 -0.10 2.67 6.59
N PRO A 411 -1.17 3.42 6.30
CA PRO A 411 -1.06 4.81 5.87
C PRO A 411 -0.39 5.66 6.96
N SER A 412 0.36 6.69 6.55
CA SER A 412 1.01 7.64 7.46
C SER A 412 0.06 8.72 8.02
N ASP A 413 -1.24 8.62 7.74
CA ASP A 413 -2.27 9.62 8.07
C ASP A 413 -2.78 9.54 9.53
N GLY A 414 -2.16 8.68 10.35
CA GLY A 414 -2.49 8.52 11.77
C GLY A 414 -3.75 7.70 12.06
N LEU A 415 -4.44 7.17 11.03
CA LEU A 415 -5.53 6.23 11.25
C LEU A 415 -4.99 4.84 11.65
N PRO A 416 -5.58 4.17 12.65
CA PRO A 416 -5.15 2.84 13.06
C PRO A 416 -5.56 1.79 12.01
N GLY A 417 -4.60 1.03 11.48
CA GLY A 417 -4.84 -0.08 10.55
C GLY A 417 -4.37 0.15 9.11
N ARG A 418 -4.30 -0.92 8.34
CA ARG A 418 -3.97 -0.95 6.91
C ARG A 418 -5.17 -0.55 6.04
N PHE A 419 -6.40 -0.84 6.49
CA PHE A 419 -7.66 -0.65 5.76
C PHE A 419 -7.63 -1.21 4.33
N LEU A 420 -7.44 -2.53 4.18
CA LEU A 420 -7.61 -3.19 2.89
C LEU A 420 -9.02 -2.93 2.35
N GLY A 421 -9.09 -2.35 1.15
CA GLY A 421 -10.34 -2.00 0.49
C GLY A 421 -10.71 -2.87 -0.69
N GLY A 422 -9.77 -3.68 -1.18
CA GLY A 422 -10.02 -4.67 -2.24
C GLY A 422 -9.17 -5.91 -2.04
N LEU A 423 -9.81 -7.07 -2.17
CA LEU A 423 -9.15 -8.36 -2.37
C LEU A 423 -9.91 -9.11 -3.47
N LEU A 424 -9.18 -9.71 -4.42
CA LEU A 424 -9.73 -10.41 -5.56
C LEU A 424 -8.87 -11.64 -5.84
N LEU A 425 -9.49 -12.83 -5.81
CA LEU A 425 -8.85 -14.11 -6.13
C LEU A 425 -9.32 -14.53 -7.52
N VAL A 426 -8.39 -14.66 -8.47
CA VAL A 426 -8.73 -14.98 -9.87
C VAL A 426 -7.78 -15.97 -10.49
N ARG A 427 -8.27 -16.61 -11.55
CA ARG A 427 -7.51 -17.40 -12.51
C ARG A 427 -7.39 -16.61 -13.81
N LEU A 428 -6.15 -16.33 -14.20
CA LEU A 428 -5.79 -15.76 -15.49
C LEU A 428 -5.66 -16.90 -16.51
N ILE A 429 -6.25 -16.75 -17.69
CA ILE A 429 -6.25 -17.74 -18.77
C ILE A 429 -5.58 -17.13 -20.00
N PHE A 430 -4.62 -17.85 -20.57
CA PHE A 430 -3.83 -17.42 -21.71
C PHE A 430 -4.18 -18.18 -22.98
N GLU A 431 -3.90 -17.56 -24.13
CA GLU A 431 -4.18 -18.11 -25.47
C GLU A 431 -3.59 -19.51 -25.71
N ASN A 432 -2.44 -19.83 -25.11
CA ASN A 432 -1.82 -21.14 -25.21
C ASN A 432 -2.41 -22.19 -24.24
N GLY A 433 -3.50 -21.87 -23.54
CA GLY A 433 -4.18 -22.73 -22.57
C GLY A 433 -3.54 -22.75 -21.18
N ARG A 434 -2.42 -22.04 -20.95
CA ARG A 434 -1.86 -21.91 -19.60
C ARG A 434 -2.80 -21.10 -18.71
N THR A 435 -2.76 -21.39 -17.42
CA THR A 435 -3.52 -20.66 -16.41
C THR A 435 -2.62 -20.26 -15.24
N ARG A 436 -2.90 -19.11 -14.62
CA ARG A 436 -2.23 -18.68 -13.39
C ARG A 436 -3.25 -18.19 -12.38
N ARG A 437 -3.15 -18.64 -11.13
CA ARG A 437 -3.98 -18.11 -10.04
C ARG A 437 -3.25 -16.93 -9.40
N CYS A 438 -3.97 -15.85 -9.14
CA CYS A 438 -3.44 -14.60 -8.63
C CYS A 438 -4.34 -14.03 -7.53
N ILE A 439 -3.69 -13.38 -6.57
CA ILE A 439 -4.32 -12.67 -5.47
C ILE A 439 -4.04 -11.19 -5.68
N TYR A 440 -5.07 -10.40 -5.96
CA TYR A 440 -4.95 -8.95 -6.00
C TYR A 440 -5.45 -8.37 -4.68
N ALA A 441 -4.67 -7.48 -4.09
CA ALA A 441 -5.02 -6.81 -2.84
C ALA A 441 -4.69 -5.31 -2.94
N GLY A 442 -5.42 -4.46 -2.22
CA GLY A 442 -5.15 -3.03 -2.25
C GLY A 442 -5.59 -2.29 -1.00
N ASN A 443 -4.75 -1.34 -0.59
CA ASN A 443 -5.04 -0.37 0.46
C ASN A 443 -4.73 1.06 -0.05
N ARG A 444 -4.73 2.05 0.86
CA ARG A 444 -4.48 3.45 0.45
C ARG A 444 -3.09 3.70 -0.11
N VAL A 445 -2.11 2.87 0.24
CA VAL A 445 -0.70 3.09 -0.06
C VAL A 445 -0.31 2.36 -1.35
N GLU A 446 -0.79 1.13 -1.53
CA GLU A 446 -0.46 0.33 -2.70
C GLU A 446 -1.56 -0.65 -3.12
N ILE A 447 -1.50 -1.07 -4.38
CA ILE A 447 -2.20 -2.22 -4.95
C ILE A 447 -1.14 -3.25 -5.32
N VAL A 448 -1.37 -4.51 -4.99
CA VAL A 448 -0.41 -5.61 -5.17
C VAL A 448 -1.05 -6.79 -5.88
N CYS A 449 -0.20 -7.60 -6.51
CA CYS A 449 -0.52 -8.91 -7.05
C CYS A 449 0.43 -9.93 -6.43
N LEU A 450 -0.12 -11.01 -5.89
CA LEU A 450 0.61 -12.14 -5.33
C LEU A 450 0.28 -13.41 -6.11
N ASP A 451 1.19 -14.38 -6.08
CA ASP A 451 0.84 -15.76 -6.41
C ASP A 451 0.21 -16.49 -5.21
N LEU A 452 -0.05 -17.79 -5.40
CA LEU A 452 -0.69 -18.64 -4.40
C LEU A 452 0.17 -18.96 -3.19
N ASP A 453 1.48 -18.68 -3.24
CA ASP A 453 2.41 -18.90 -2.15
C ASP A 453 2.64 -17.59 -1.36
N GLY A 454 1.87 -16.54 -1.68
CA GLY A 454 1.99 -15.21 -1.07
C GLY A 454 3.17 -14.39 -1.61
N LYS A 455 3.87 -14.86 -2.65
CA LYS A 455 5.01 -14.13 -3.22
C LYS A 455 4.53 -12.98 -4.10
N VAL A 456 5.13 -11.81 -3.89
CA VAL A 456 4.82 -10.61 -4.67
C VAL A 456 5.22 -10.79 -6.14
N ILE A 457 4.22 -10.73 -7.02
CA ILE A 457 4.38 -10.66 -8.47
C ILE A 457 4.68 -9.22 -8.88
N TRP A 458 3.85 -8.28 -8.40
CA TRP A 458 4.09 -6.84 -8.53
C TRP A 458 3.43 -6.07 -7.39
N ARG A 459 3.95 -4.89 -7.09
CA ARG A 459 3.34 -3.90 -6.19
C ARG A 459 3.36 -2.53 -6.84
N ARG A 460 2.27 -1.79 -6.71
CA ARG A 460 2.04 -0.51 -7.35
C ARG A 460 1.61 0.51 -6.30
N PRO A 461 2.48 1.49 -5.97
CA PRO A 461 2.08 2.61 -5.13
C PRO A 461 0.87 3.33 -5.74
N THR A 462 -0.16 3.57 -4.94
CA THR A 462 -1.39 4.23 -5.41
C THR A 462 -1.14 5.68 -5.83
N CYS A 463 -0.16 6.34 -5.21
CA CYS A 463 0.28 7.68 -5.58
C CYS A 463 0.84 7.74 -7.01
N ASP A 464 1.52 6.69 -7.46
CA ASP A 464 2.03 6.61 -8.83
C ASP A 464 0.89 6.50 -9.85
N ILE A 465 -0.24 5.89 -9.47
CA ILE A 465 -1.40 5.70 -10.36
C ILE A 465 -2.07 7.05 -10.67
N VAL A 466 -2.21 7.93 -9.68
CA VAL A 466 -2.82 9.26 -9.86
C VAL A 466 -1.83 10.34 -10.29
N SER A 467 -0.55 9.99 -10.44
CA SER A 467 0.52 10.95 -10.80
C SER A 467 0.29 11.66 -12.14
N VAL A 468 -0.49 11.07 -13.05
CA VAL A 468 -0.87 11.67 -14.34
C VAL A 468 -1.61 13.00 -14.18
N PHE A 469 -2.25 13.25 -13.03
CA PHE A 469 -2.95 14.51 -12.76
C PHE A 469 -2.03 15.62 -12.22
N GLY A 470 -0.71 15.40 -12.12
CA GLY A 470 0.26 16.41 -11.69
C GLY A 470 -0.13 17.04 -10.35
N ALA A 471 0.09 18.35 -10.18
CA ALA A 471 -0.25 19.12 -8.98
C ALA A 471 -1.76 19.14 -8.61
N ALA A 472 -2.65 18.74 -9.52
CA ALA A 472 -4.09 18.64 -9.25
C ALA A 472 -4.52 17.29 -8.65
N ALA A 473 -3.63 16.28 -8.65
CA ALA A 473 -3.90 14.98 -8.04
C ALA A 473 -4.27 15.10 -6.55
N ARG A 474 -5.50 14.68 -6.21
CA ARG A 474 -5.88 14.32 -4.84
C ARG A 474 -5.21 13.01 -4.45
N ASP A 475 -5.04 12.78 -3.15
CA ASP A 475 -4.70 11.47 -2.61
C ASP A 475 -5.56 10.39 -3.24
N HIS A 476 -4.96 9.29 -3.64
CA HIS A 476 -5.69 8.20 -4.28
C HIS A 476 -6.88 7.77 -3.43
N GLY A 477 -6.70 7.65 -2.11
CA GLY A 477 -7.69 7.08 -1.19
C GLY A 477 -7.70 5.54 -1.25
N THR A 478 -8.54 4.89 -0.46
CA THR A 478 -8.61 3.42 -0.47
C THR A 478 -9.26 2.95 -1.78
N PRO A 479 -8.60 2.08 -2.58
CA PRO A 479 -9.25 1.40 -3.70
C PRO A 479 -10.37 0.53 -3.14
N ARG A 480 -11.60 0.83 -3.54
CA ARG A 480 -12.81 0.08 -3.20
C ARG A 480 -12.99 -1.00 -4.24
N CYS A 481 -12.87 -2.24 -3.77
CA CYS A 481 -13.23 -3.44 -4.51
C CYS A 481 -12.48 -3.61 -5.83
N LEU A 482 -11.50 -4.52 -5.85
CA LEU A 482 -10.81 -4.89 -7.08
C LEU A 482 -11.71 -5.83 -7.90
N ARG A 483 -11.88 -5.50 -9.18
CA ARG A 483 -12.71 -6.21 -10.15
C ARG A 483 -11.93 -6.39 -11.44
N TYR A 484 -12.52 -7.07 -12.41
CA TYR A 484 -11.99 -7.12 -13.77
C TYR A 484 -13.08 -6.82 -14.80
N SER A 485 -12.68 -6.15 -15.87
CA SER A 485 -13.53 -5.73 -16.99
C SER A 485 -13.54 -6.77 -18.10
N ARG A 486 -14.46 -6.63 -19.06
CA ARG A 486 -14.61 -7.56 -20.19
C ARG A 486 -13.36 -7.63 -21.07
N ASP A 487 -12.58 -6.56 -21.14
CA ASP A 487 -11.29 -6.52 -21.84
C ASP A 487 -10.11 -6.94 -20.97
N ASN A 488 -10.37 -7.70 -19.90
CA ASN A 488 -9.38 -8.34 -19.02
C ASN A 488 -8.45 -7.36 -18.31
N ALA A 489 -8.93 -6.16 -17.93
CA ALA A 489 -8.20 -5.24 -17.07
C ALA A 489 -8.77 -5.23 -15.65
N LEU A 490 -7.91 -5.02 -14.65
CA LEU A 490 -8.35 -4.75 -13.28
C LEU A 490 -9.05 -3.40 -13.22
N VAL A 491 -10.21 -3.31 -12.55
CA VAL A 491 -10.98 -2.09 -12.38
C VAL A 491 -11.30 -1.88 -10.90
N TYR A 492 -11.26 -0.63 -10.44
CA TYR A 492 -11.68 -0.25 -9.10
C TYR A 492 -12.15 1.20 -9.05
N GLY A 493 -13.00 1.52 -8.07
CA GLY A 493 -13.31 2.90 -7.69
C GLY A 493 -12.51 3.30 -6.45
N SER A 494 -12.23 4.58 -6.24
CA SER A 494 -11.46 5.03 -5.08
C SER A 494 -12.22 6.00 -4.18
N ARG A 495 -11.95 5.92 -2.87
CA ARG A 495 -12.60 6.75 -1.84
C ARG A 495 -12.48 8.26 -2.09
N ASN A 496 -11.45 8.70 -2.81
CA ASN A 496 -11.21 10.11 -3.13
C ASN A 496 -11.59 10.49 -4.58
N GLY A 497 -12.44 9.67 -5.20
CA GLY A 497 -13.10 9.99 -6.45
C GLY A 497 -12.24 9.76 -7.67
N TYR A 498 -11.74 8.54 -7.79
CA TYR A 498 -11.09 8.05 -9.00
C TYR A 498 -11.72 6.73 -9.44
N VAL A 499 -11.66 6.43 -10.74
CA VAL A 499 -11.89 5.09 -11.28
C VAL A 499 -10.63 4.69 -12.02
N GLY A 500 -9.99 3.62 -11.56
CA GLY A 500 -8.72 3.14 -12.11
C GLY A 500 -8.90 1.87 -12.91
N LYS A 501 -8.11 1.74 -13.97
CA LYS A 501 -7.97 0.55 -14.81
C LYS A 501 -6.50 0.16 -14.88
N LEU A 502 -6.14 -1.03 -14.41
CA LEU A 502 -4.77 -1.53 -14.37
C LEU A 502 -4.62 -2.80 -15.19
N ASP A 503 -3.42 -2.98 -15.74
CA ASP A 503 -3.01 -4.24 -16.33
C ASP A 503 -2.82 -5.30 -15.22
N PRO A 504 -3.51 -6.44 -15.28
CA PRO A 504 -3.45 -7.47 -14.23
C PRO A 504 -2.08 -8.13 -14.09
N LEU A 505 -1.25 -8.11 -15.13
CA LEU A 505 0.03 -8.83 -15.20
C LEU A 505 1.20 -7.98 -14.70
N THR A 506 1.15 -6.67 -14.95
CA THR A 506 2.23 -5.73 -14.66
C THR A 506 1.88 -4.72 -13.57
N GLY A 507 0.60 -4.50 -13.29
CA GLY A 507 0.14 -3.39 -12.46
C GLY A 507 0.29 -2.02 -13.15
N ALA A 508 0.58 -1.99 -14.45
CA ALA A 508 0.65 -0.76 -15.22
C ALA A 508 -0.72 -0.07 -15.27
N THR A 509 -0.73 1.26 -15.16
CA THR A 509 -1.96 2.05 -15.29
C THR A 509 -2.38 2.11 -16.75
N LEU A 510 -3.48 1.44 -17.09
CA LEU A 510 -4.08 1.47 -18.43
C LEU A 510 -4.92 2.73 -18.61
N ASP A 511 -5.70 3.09 -17.59
CA ASP A 511 -6.43 4.36 -17.53
C ASP A 511 -6.75 4.74 -16.08
N ILE A 512 -6.97 6.03 -15.83
CA ILE A 512 -7.41 6.55 -14.54
C ILE A 512 -8.26 7.79 -14.79
N ARG A 513 -9.47 7.82 -14.24
CA ARG A 513 -10.41 8.94 -14.41
C ARG A 513 -10.72 9.61 -13.09
N ASP A 514 -10.63 10.93 -13.11
CA ASP A 514 -11.05 11.80 -12.02
C ASP A 514 -12.58 11.95 -12.05
N LEU A 515 -13.24 11.68 -10.93
CA LEU A 515 -14.69 11.85 -10.77
C LEU A 515 -15.10 13.29 -10.37
N SER A 516 -14.31 14.30 -10.75
CA SER A 516 -14.60 15.72 -10.53
C SER A 516 -15.58 16.27 -11.57
N THR A 517 -16.49 17.11 -11.11
CA THR A 517 -17.55 17.70 -11.94
C THR A 517 -18.21 18.88 -11.21
N ARG A 518 -19.16 19.53 -11.85
CA ARG A 518 -20.10 20.47 -11.21
C ARG A 518 -21.46 19.81 -11.11
N LEU A 519 -21.99 19.71 -9.90
CA LEU A 519 -23.30 19.15 -9.65
C LEU A 519 -24.31 20.27 -9.38
N TYR A 520 -25.46 20.22 -10.06
CA TYR A 520 -26.57 21.11 -9.75
C TYR A 520 -27.34 20.57 -8.54
N HIS A 521 -27.33 21.29 -7.42
CA HIS A 521 -28.00 20.90 -6.19
C HIS A 521 -28.49 22.13 -5.43
N ALA A 522 -29.69 22.05 -4.86
CA ALA A 522 -30.35 23.14 -4.12
C ALA A 522 -30.43 24.49 -4.86
N GLY A 523 -30.50 24.47 -6.20
CA GLY A 523 -30.59 25.68 -7.02
C GLY A 523 -29.25 26.25 -7.51
N ASP A 524 -28.13 25.68 -7.07
CA ASP A 524 -26.78 26.16 -7.38
C ASP A 524 -25.89 25.09 -8.04
N TRP A 525 -24.88 25.56 -8.77
CA TRP A 525 -23.83 24.71 -9.34
C TRP A 525 -22.64 24.60 -8.38
N ILE A 526 -22.43 23.41 -7.82
CA ILE A 526 -21.42 23.15 -6.81
C ILE A 526 -20.24 22.40 -7.46
N PRO A 527 -19.02 22.98 -7.48
CA PRO A 527 -17.83 22.26 -7.94
C PRO A 527 -17.37 21.25 -6.89
N GLY A 528 -17.07 20.03 -7.33
CA GLY A 528 -16.71 18.95 -6.43
C GLY A 528 -16.36 17.67 -7.16
N PHE A 529 -16.45 16.55 -6.45
CA PHE A 529 -16.15 15.21 -6.97
C PHE A 529 -16.95 14.13 -6.24
N PHE A 530 -17.18 13.00 -6.90
CA PHE A 530 -17.85 11.86 -6.27
C PHE A 530 -16.86 10.95 -5.56
N LYS A 531 -16.98 10.84 -4.23
CA LYS A 531 -16.26 9.85 -3.42
C LYS A 531 -16.92 8.49 -3.54
N VAL A 532 -16.19 7.47 -4.00
CA VAL A 532 -16.70 6.09 -4.04
C VAL A 532 -16.75 5.53 -2.61
N ARG A 533 -17.95 5.33 -2.07
CA ARG A 533 -18.13 4.96 -0.64
C ARG A 533 -18.03 3.45 -0.43
N GLN A 534 -18.70 2.70 -1.29
CA GLN A 534 -18.90 1.26 -1.22
C GLN A 534 -18.23 0.53 -2.39
N SER A 535 -18.46 -0.79 -2.49
CA SER A 535 -18.12 -1.57 -3.68
C SER A 535 -18.73 -1.05 -4.95
N ILE A 536 -18.14 -1.52 -6.05
CA ILE A 536 -18.59 -1.26 -7.40
C ILE A 536 -19.19 -2.55 -7.97
N VAL A 537 -20.26 -2.40 -8.76
CA VAL A 537 -20.84 -3.50 -9.53
C VAL A 537 -20.30 -3.40 -10.96
N LEU A 538 -19.87 -4.51 -11.57
CA LEU A 538 -19.54 -4.55 -13.00
C LEU A 538 -20.52 -5.44 -13.73
N HIS A 539 -21.16 -4.89 -14.76
CA HIS A 539 -22.01 -5.66 -15.66
C HIS A 539 -21.77 -5.25 -17.12
N GLY A 540 -21.41 -6.23 -17.93
CA GLY A 540 -21.04 -6.03 -19.32
C GLY A 540 -19.83 -5.10 -19.44
N ASP A 541 -20.03 -3.96 -20.10
CA ASP A 541 -19.01 -2.93 -20.29
C ASP A 541 -19.04 -1.80 -19.26
N HIS A 542 -19.94 -1.87 -18.29
CA HIS A 542 -20.23 -0.79 -17.37
C HIS A 542 -19.89 -1.14 -15.93
N ALA A 543 -19.44 -0.12 -15.20
CA ALA A 543 -19.30 -0.16 -13.76
C ALA A 543 -20.29 0.81 -13.11
N TYR A 544 -20.87 0.39 -11.98
CA TYR A 544 -21.85 1.15 -11.20
C TYR A 544 -21.27 1.48 -9.84
N PHE A 545 -21.34 2.76 -9.47
CA PHE A 545 -20.66 3.30 -8.29
C PHE A 545 -21.66 4.07 -7.44
N GLN A 546 -21.75 3.73 -6.16
CA GLN A 546 -22.40 4.60 -5.19
C GLN A 546 -21.42 5.71 -4.77
N GLY A 547 -21.64 6.92 -5.29
CA GLY A 547 -20.80 8.09 -5.06
C GLY A 547 -21.46 9.10 -4.12
N LYS A 548 -20.76 9.50 -3.06
CA LYS A 548 -21.13 10.68 -2.27
C LYS A 548 -20.49 11.91 -2.89
N PHE A 549 -21.26 12.93 -3.23
CA PHE A 549 -20.68 14.18 -3.72
C PHE A 549 -19.94 14.92 -2.59
N ALA A 550 -18.72 15.36 -2.87
CA ALA A 550 -17.91 16.16 -1.97
C ALA A 550 -17.49 17.45 -2.69
N THR A 551 -17.65 18.57 -2.00
CA THR A 551 -17.33 19.90 -2.52
C THR A 551 -15.87 20.28 -2.24
N HIS A 552 -15.32 21.15 -3.08
CA HIS A 552 -14.03 21.83 -2.84
C HIS A 552 -14.16 23.12 -2.02
N VAL A 553 -15.39 23.62 -1.88
CA VAL A 553 -15.71 24.87 -1.18
C VAL A 553 -16.61 24.58 0.01
N ASP A 554 -16.47 25.37 1.08
CA ASP A 554 -17.41 25.30 2.20
C ASP A 554 -18.82 25.68 1.71
N VAL A 555 -19.78 24.80 1.99
CA VAL A 555 -21.20 25.02 1.70
C VAL A 555 -21.98 24.93 3.00
N SER A 556 -23.01 25.76 3.15
CA SER A 556 -23.82 25.86 4.39
C SER A 556 -24.65 24.60 4.70
N PHE A 557 -24.67 23.62 3.80
CA PHE A 557 -25.48 22.40 3.87
C PHE A 557 -24.64 21.13 3.55
N SER A 558 -23.36 21.09 3.94
CA SER A 558 -22.43 20.00 3.56
C SER A 558 -22.91 18.58 3.90
N ASP A 559 -23.72 18.43 4.95
CA ASP A 559 -24.28 17.15 5.39
C ASP A 559 -25.48 16.68 4.54
N ALA A 560 -26.04 17.56 3.71
CA ALA A 560 -27.15 17.30 2.80
C ALA A 560 -26.71 17.04 1.35
N LEU A 561 -25.40 16.98 1.07
CA LEU A 561 -24.92 16.76 -0.30
C LEU A 561 -25.37 15.39 -0.83
N PRO A 562 -25.75 15.32 -2.12
CA PRO A 562 -26.41 14.16 -2.68
C PRO A 562 -25.45 12.98 -2.81
N THR A 563 -26.04 11.80 -2.69
CA THR A 563 -25.44 10.51 -3.00
C THR A 563 -26.15 9.92 -4.20
N SER A 564 -25.37 9.49 -5.17
CA SER A 564 -25.85 9.06 -6.46
C SER A 564 -25.34 7.67 -6.81
N LEU A 565 -26.14 6.92 -7.54
CA LEU A 565 -25.66 5.80 -8.34
C LEU A 565 -25.21 6.36 -9.70
N LEU A 566 -23.94 6.12 -10.03
CA LEU A 566 -23.33 6.49 -11.31
C LEU A 566 -23.08 5.23 -12.11
N ARG A 567 -23.34 5.26 -13.42
CA ARG A 567 -22.88 4.23 -14.36
C ARG A 567 -21.88 4.84 -15.33
N LEU A 568 -20.71 4.20 -15.46
CA LEU A 568 -19.65 4.58 -16.40
C LEU A 568 -19.24 3.38 -17.23
N GLN A 569 -19.02 3.59 -18.52
CA GLN A 569 -18.40 2.59 -19.38
C GLN A 569 -16.91 2.44 -19.05
N VAL A 570 -16.47 1.20 -18.76
CA VAL A 570 -15.09 0.87 -18.37
C VAL A 570 -14.39 -0.05 -19.37
N SER A 571 -15.13 -0.65 -20.31
CA SER A 571 -14.61 -1.44 -21.44
C SER A 571 -15.47 -1.24 -22.69
N GLY A 572 -15.02 -1.74 -23.84
CA GLY A 572 -15.79 -1.63 -25.09
C GLY A 572 -15.88 -0.21 -25.68
N THR A 573 -15.14 0.75 -25.13
CA THR A 573 -14.92 2.07 -25.71
C THR A 573 -13.95 1.99 -26.89
N ALA A 574 -13.99 2.97 -27.80
CA ALA A 574 -13.18 2.95 -29.02
C ALA A 574 -11.66 2.91 -28.76
N ASP A 575 -11.20 3.45 -27.63
CA ASP A 575 -9.81 3.48 -27.20
C ASP A 575 -9.53 2.62 -25.94
N SER A 576 -10.49 1.77 -25.55
CA SER A 576 -10.44 0.94 -24.33
C SER A 576 -10.25 1.73 -23.02
N ARG A 577 -10.46 3.05 -23.03
CA ARG A 577 -10.42 3.90 -21.85
C ARG A 577 -11.74 3.94 -21.11
N ILE A 578 -11.70 4.32 -19.83
CA ILE A 578 -12.87 4.58 -19.02
C ILE A 578 -13.55 5.87 -19.52
N GLU A 579 -14.87 5.86 -19.53
CA GLU A 579 -15.72 7.02 -19.80
C GLU A 579 -15.42 8.17 -18.84
N GLN A 580 -15.29 9.38 -19.39
CA GLN A 580 -15.06 10.58 -18.60
C GLN A 580 -16.38 11.16 -18.09
N LEU A 581 -16.42 11.58 -16.82
CA LEU A 581 -17.56 12.34 -16.32
C LEU A 581 -17.70 13.67 -17.08
N PRO A 582 -18.94 14.09 -17.42
CA PRO A 582 -19.20 15.41 -17.95
C PRO A 582 -18.75 16.52 -16.98
N GLU A 583 -18.34 17.68 -17.51
CA GLU A 583 -17.98 18.85 -16.68
C GLU A 583 -19.11 19.35 -15.77
N ARG A 584 -20.36 19.07 -16.19
CA ARG A 584 -21.58 19.42 -15.48
C ARG A 584 -22.52 18.24 -15.53
N ILE A 585 -23.05 17.83 -14.39
CA ILE A 585 -24.02 16.74 -14.31
C ILE A 585 -25.44 17.29 -14.14
N THR A 586 -26.29 16.93 -15.09
CA THR A 586 -27.75 17.02 -15.08
C THR A 586 -28.31 15.71 -15.65
N LEU A 587 -29.64 15.54 -15.62
CA LEU A 587 -30.28 14.43 -16.33
C LEU A 587 -29.99 14.45 -17.84
N ASP A 588 -29.76 15.63 -18.44
CA ASP A 588 -29.47 15.75 -19.87
C ASP A 588 -28.01 15.41 -20.20
N THR A 589 -27.06 15.77 -19.33
CA THR A 589 -25.63 15.54 -19.57
C THR A 589 -25.15 14.18 -19.07
N MET A 590 -25.83 13.59 -18.09
CA MET A 590 -25.59 12.24 -17.60
C MET A 590 -26.91 11.57 -17.21
N PRO A 591 -27.70 11.07 -18.18
CA PRO A 591 -28.92 10.29 -17.89
C PRO A 591 -28.65 9.03 -17.06
N ALA A 592 -27.40 8.57 -17.06
CA ALA A 592 -26.85 7.47 -16.29
C ALA A 592 -26.46 7.85 -14.84
N HIS A 593 -26.97 8.97 -14.33
CA HIS A 593 -26.82 9.44 -12.94
C HIS A 593 -28.20 9.45 -12.26
N GLN A 594 -28.35 8.71 -11.17
CA GLN A 594 -29.56 8.70 -10.35
C GLN A 594 -29.23 9.12 -8.92
N VAL A 595 -29.87 10.19 -8.44
CA VAL A 595 -29.81 10.56 -7.02
C VAL A 595 -30.61 9.52 -6.24
N ILE A 596 -29.96 8.94 -5.24
CA ILE A 596 -30.55 7.88 -4.40
C ILE A 596 -30.71 8.32 -2.96
N GLY A 597 -30.40 9.58 -2.59
CA GLY A 597 -30.52 10.11 -1.23
C GLY A 597 -29.32 10.98 -0.84
N ALA A 598 -29.23 11.38 0.42
CA ALA A 598 -28.10 12.12 0.98
C ALA A 598 -27.28 11.24 1.92
N VAL A 599 -26.07 11.68 2.22
CA VAL A 599 -25.22 11.03 3.22
C VAL A 599 -24.62 12.11 4.12
N GLY A 600 -24.99 12.10 5.41
CA GLY A 600 -24.27 12.86 6.45
C GLY A 600 -22.78 12.45 6.53
N ASP A 601 -21.99 13.10 7.35
CA ASP A 601 -20.57 12.74 7.59
C ASP A 601 -20.36 11.28 8.08
N GLY A 602 -21.39 10.65 8.65
CA GLY A 602 -21.39 9.27 9.14
C GLY A 602 -21.06 8.15 8.14
N ARG A 603 -20.67 6.99 8.67
CA ARG A 603 -20.47 5.75 7.90
C ARG A 603 -21.82 5.30 7.34
N VAL A 604 -21.91 5.17 6.01
CA VAL A 604 -22.98 4.42 5.32
C VAL A 604 -22.52 2.97 5.36
N GLY A 605 -23.28 2.05 5.93
CA GLY A 605 -22.92 0.62 5.90
C GLY A 605 -23.61 -0.10 4.75
N GLY A 606 -23.00 -1.18 4.27
CA GLY A 606 -23.51 -2.05 3.22
C GLY A 606 -23.08 -1.67 1.79
N SER A 607 -22.48 -2.63 1.08
CA SER A 607 -22.14 -2.53 -0.33
C SER A 607 -23.33 -2.85 -1.24
N PRO A 608 -23.44 -2.24 -2.43
CA PRO A 608 -24.61 -2.42 -3.30
C PRO A 608 -24.65 -3.82 -3.93
N VAL A 609 -25.75 -4.54 -3.74
CA VAL A 609 -26.00 -5.83 -4.43
C VAL A 609 -26.73 -5.58 -5.75
N SER A 610 -26.53 -6.43 -6.75
CA SER A 610 -27.26 -6.33 -8.02
C SER A 610 -27.81 -7.66 -8.52
N ARG A 611 -28.81 -7.58 -9.39
CA ARG A 611 -29.36 -8.73 -10.11
C ARG A 611 -29.69 -8.37 -11.54
N LEU A 612 -29.30 -9.25 -12.47
CA LEU A 612 -29.78 -9.24 -13.84
C LEU A 612 -31.13 -9.97 -13.92
N ARG A 613 -32.15 -9.29 -14.44
CA ARG A 613 -33.46 -9.88 -14.72
C ARG A 613 -33.43 -10.74 -15.98
N GLU A 614 -34.44 -11.60 -16.14
CA GLU A 614 -34.60 -12.44 -17.34
C GLU A 614 -34.77 -11.62 -18.62
N ASP A 615 -35.30 -10.40 -18.52
CA ASP A 615 -35.42 -9.44 -19.63
C ASP A 615 -34.12 -8.67 -19.94
N GLY A 616 -33.01 -9.02 -19.27
CA GLY A 616 -31.70 -8.43 -19.49
C GLY A 616 -31.48 -7.09 -18.79
N LYS A 617 -32.44 -6.59 -17.99
CA LYS A 617 -32.28 -5.34 -17.24
C LYS A 617 -31.57 -5.58 -15.91
N LEU A 618 -30.55 -4.79 -15.63
CA LEU A 618 -29.84 -4.83 -14.35
C LEU A 618 -30.60 -4.00 -13.32
N VAL A 619 -30.81 -4.55 -12.12
CA VAL A 619 -31.33 -3.82 -10.96
C VAL A 619 -30.26 -3.79 -9.89
N VAL A 620 -29.90 -2.59 -9.44
CA VAL A 620 -28.90 -2.34 -8.40
C VAL A 620 -29.60 -1.83 -7.15
N PHE A 621 -29.36 -2.50 -6.02
CA PHE A 621 -29.91 -2.13 -4.73
C PHE A 621 -28.87 -1.34 -3.95
N CYS A 622 -29.24 -0.13 -3.55
CA CYS A 622 -28.40 0.79 -2.80
C CYS A 622 -29.11 1.26 -1.54
N ASN A 623 -28.36 1.91 -0.66
CA ASN A 623 -28.87 2.38 0.62
C ASN A 623 -28.27 3.73 1.02
N SER A 624 -29.08 4.59 1.63
CA SER A 624 -28.79 6.01 1.85
C SER A 624 -29.70 6.61 2.90
N PHE A 625 -29.48 7.88 3.29
CA PHE A 625 -30.50 8.65 3.99
C PHE A 625 -31.42 9.32 2.97
N PRO A 626 -32.73 9.41 3.23
CA PRO A 626 -33.65 10.16 2.37
C PRO A 626 -33.29 11.66 2.35
N GLU A 627 -33.40 12.30 1.18
CA GLU A 627 -33.23 13.77 1.03
C GLU A 627 -34.51 14.53 1.40
N ASP A 628 -35.66 13.90 1.17
CA ASP A 628 -37.00 14.48 1.30
C ASP A 628 -37.63 14.27 2.69
N ILE A 629 -36.96 13.53 3.57
CA ILE A 629 -37.41 13.25 4.93
C ILE A 629 -36.35 13.76 5.90
N GLY A 630 -36.64 14.89 6.55
CA GLY A 630 -35.75 15.48 7.55
C GLY A 630 -35.58 14.59 8.80
N PRO A 631 -34.52 14.82 9.61
CA PRO A 631 -34.41 14.17 10.91
C PRO A 631 -35.63 14.51 11.78
N SER A 632 -36.26 13.50 12.38
CA SER A 632 -37.43 13.67 13.25
C SER A 632 -37.02 13.70 14.73
N GLU A 633 -37.80 14.35 15.59
CA GLU A 633 -37.60 14.27 17.05
C GLU A 633 -37.78 12.84 17.59
N ASP A 634 -38.52 12.00 16.86
CA ASP A 634 -38.89 10.64 17.27
C ASP A 634 -37.86 9.57 16.87
N GLY A 635 -36.87 9.90 16.04
CA GLY A 635 -35.85 8.95 15.58
C GLY A 635 -35.22 9.27 14.22
N ALA A 636 -34.32 8.38 13.80
CA ALA A 636 -33.63 8.47 12.51
C ALA A 636 -34.35 7.67 11.42
N VAL A 637 -34.11 8.05 10.17
CA VAL A 637 -34.71 7.43 8.99
C VAL A 637 -33.60 6.96 8.05
N TYR A 638 -33.81 5.81 7.43
CA TYR A 638 -32.92 5.25 6.42
C TYR A 638 -33.72 4.74 5.23
N GLN A 639 -33.14 4.68 4.04
CA GLN A 639 -33.84 4.15 2.87
C GLN A 639 -33.01 3.14 2.08
N PHE A 640 -33.72 2.16 1.54
CA PHE A 640 -33.24 1.25 0.51
C PHE A 640 -33.86 1.65 -0.82
N THR A 641 -33.07 1.60 -1.87
CA THR A 641 -33.49 1.97 -3.21
C THR A 641 -33.09 0.89 -4.19
N ALA A 642 -34.02 0.44 -5.03
CA ALA A 642 -33.68 -0.28 -6.24
C ALA A 642 -33.63 0.68 -7.43
N THR A 643 -32.53 0.64 -8.17
CA THR A 643 -32.33 1.41 -9.39
C THR A 643 -32.18 0.45 -10.56
N ARG A 644 -33.04 0.57 -11.56
CA ARG A 644 -33.00 -0.23 -12.78
C ARG A 644 -32.23 0.50 -13.86
N ASP A 645 -31.38 -0.23 -14.58
CA ASP A 645 -30.76 0.23 -15.80
C ASP A 645 -31.65 -0.06 -17.01
N GLU A 646 -32.08 1.00 -17.71
CA GLU A 646 -32.87 0.93 -18.95
C GLU A 646 -31.99 0.94 -20.22
N GLY A 647 -30.66 0.96 -20.07
CA GLY A 647 -29.68 1.04 -21.14
C GLY A 647 -29.27 2.47 -21.45
N ASP A 648 -30.22 3.39 -21.63
CA ASP A 648 -29.95 4.81 -21.88
C ASP A 648 -29.92 5.67 -20.59
N ARG A 649 -30.59 5.21 -19.53
CA ARG A 649 -30.69 5.93 -18.24
C ARG A 649 -30.84 4.99 -17.05
N LEU A 650 -30.52 5.51 -15.87
CA LEU A 650 -30.84 4.87 -14.59
C LEU A 650 -32.20 5.37 -14.08
N VAL A 651 -33.04 4.47 -13.60
CA VAL A 651 -34.39 4.80 -13.09
C VAL A 651 -34.57 4.23 -11.69
N ARG A 652 -34.93 5.09 -10.73
CA ARG A 652 -35.38 4.62 -9.41
C ARG A 652 -36.67 3.80 -9.57
N GLN A 653 -36.55 2.49 -9.39
CA GLN A 653 -37.65 1.53 -9.54
C GLN A 653 -38.54 1.53 -8.29
N TRP A 654 -37.93 1.35 -7.12
CA TRP A 654 -38.64 1.44 -5.86
C TRP A 654 -37.75 1.99 -4.75
N ARG A 655 -38.37 2.49 -3.68
CA ARG A 655 -37.70 2.76 -2.41
C ARG A 655 -38.50 2.22 -1.22
N CYS A 656 -37.79 1.87 -0.15
CA CYS A 656 -38.34 1.45 1.12
C CYS A 656 -37.72 2.33 2.21
N VAL A 657 -38.56 2.98 3.02
CA VAL A 657 -38.11 3.84 4.12
C VAL A 657 -38.24 3.06 5.43
N ALA A 658 -37.13 2.95 6.16
CA ALA A 658 -37.04 2.33 7.48
C ALA A 658 -36.85 3.40 8.56
N PHE A 659 -37.58 3.26 9.66
CA PHE A 659 -37.52 4.16 10.81
C PHE A 659 -37.07 3.39 12.05
N HIS A 660 -36.22 4.02 12.87
CA HIS A 660 -35.89 3.51 14.20
C HIS A 660 -35.52 4.65 15.16
N PRO A 661 -35.92 4.60 16.45
CA PRO A 661 -35.61 5.65 17.43
C PRO A 661 -34.12 5.95 17.58
N ASP A 662 -33.28 4.91 17.62
CA ASP A 662 -31.82 5.08 17.80
C ASP A 662 -31.06 5.36 16.49
N ASP A 663 -30.82 4.33 15.66
CA ASP A 663 -30.04 4.44 14.42
C ASP A 663 -30.37 3.28 13.45
N PRO A 664 -31.28 3.46 12.47
CA PRO A 664 -31.62 2.43 11.49
C PRO A 664 -30.57 2.29 10.37
N LYS A 665 -29.36 2.86 10.51
CA LYS A 665 -28.32 2.68 9.49
C LYS A 665 -28.07 1.20 9.23
N VAL A 666 -28.06 0.86 7.95
CA VAL A 666 -27.58 -0.44 7.46
C VAL A 666 -26.15 -0.62 7.92
N THR A 667 -25.90 -1.74 8.61
CA THR A 667 -24.55 -2.14 9.06
C THR A 667 -23.97 -3.28 8.23
N ALA A 668 -24.79 -3.91 7.39
CA ALA A 668 -24.53 -5.14 6.67
C ALA A 668 -24.77 -4.96 5.17
N ALA A 669 -23.91 -5.49 4.30
CA ALA A 669 -24.25 -5.52 2.87
C ALA A 669 -25.48 -6.43 2.65
N PRO A 670 -26.49 -5.99 1.89
CA PRO A 670 -27.64 -6.82 1.53
C PRO A 670 -27.23 -8.02 0.67
N ALA A 671 -28.13 -9.00 0.58
CA ALA A 671 -27.94 -10.21 -0.20
C ALA A 671 -29.20 -10.53 -0.99
N ILE A 672 -29.06 -10.95 -2.25
CA ILE A 672 -30.20 -11.34 -3.09
C ILE A 672 -30.03 -12.76 -3.60
N ASP A 673 -31.10 -13.54 -3.49
CA ASP A 673 -31.18 -14.85 -4.12
C ASP A 673 -31.65 -14.73 -5.58
N GLN A 674 -30.89 -15.35 -6.49
CA GLN A 674 -31.15 -15.25 -7.93
C GLN A 674 -32.35 -16.08 -8.39
N LEU A 675 -32.69 -17.19 -7.73
CA LEU A 675 -33.77 -18.06 -8.19
C LEU A 675 -35.13 -17.52 -7.76
N THR A 676 -35.25 -17.06 -6.51
CA THR A 676 -36.54 -16.62 -5.94
C THR A 676 -36.73 -15.11 -5.94
N ASP A 677 -35.70 -14.36 -6.30
CA ASP A 677 -35.74 -12.89 -6.26
C ASP A 677 -36.02 -12.32 -4.89
N THR A 678 -35.46 -12.98 -3.88
CA THR A 678 -35.63 -12.60 -2.49
C THR A 678 -34.42 -11.80 -2.03
N LEU A 679 -34.62 -10.52 -1.75
CA LEU A 679 -33.61 -9.62 -1.19
C LEU A 679 -33.71 -9.64 0.34
N LEU A 680 -32.58 -9.84 1.00
CA LEU A 680 -32.38 -9.70 2.43
C LEU A 680 -31.56 -8.44 2.69
N ALA A 681 -32.06 -7.59 3.58
CA ALA A 681 -31.35 -6.39 4.02
C ALA A 681 -31.46 -6.22 5.53
N CYS A 682 -30.37 -5.85 6.19
CA CYS A 682 -30.35 -5.66 7.65
C CYS A 682 -29.89 -4.24 8.01
N HIS A 683 -30.59 -3.61 8.94
CA HIS A 683 -29.99 -2.63 9.84
C HIS A 683 -29.73 -3.28 11.20
N ARG A 684 -29.15 -2.54 12.15
CA ARG A 684 -28.76 -3.09 13.47
C ARG A 684 -29.88 -3.84 14.19
N PHE A 685 -31.12 -3.41 14.02
CA PHE A 685 -32.27 -3.82 14.83
C PHE A 685 -33.34 -4.59 14.07
N ALA A 686 -33.19 -4.80 12.75
CA ALA A 686 -34.13 -5.61 12.00
C ALA A 686 -33.50 -6.20 10.72
N MET A 687 -33.97 -7.40 10.37
CA MET A 687 -33.81 -7.99 9.04
C MET A 687 -35.11 -7.80 8.27
N MET A 688 -35.01 -7.19 7.10
CA MET A 688 -36.10 -6.96 6.16
C MET A 688 -35.93 -7.86 4.95
N ILE A 689 -37.03 -8.48 4.52
CA ILE A 689 -37.05 -9.43 3.41
C ILE A 689 -38.05 -8.97 2.37
N PHE A 690 -37.60 -8.93 1.12
CA PHE A 690 -38.39 -8.49 -0.03
C PHE A 690 -38.42 -9.61 -1.06
N ALA A 691 -39.55 -10.28 -1.21
CA ALA A 691 -39.82 -11.25 -2.27
C ALA A 691 -40.05 -10.55 -3.61
N GLN A 692 -39.58 -11.14 -4.70
CA GLN A 692 -39.71 -10.56 -6.05
C GLN A 692 -39.15 -9.13 -6.13
N ALA A 693 -38.02 -8.89 -5.45
CA ALA A 693 -37.45 -7.56 -5.23
C ALA A 693 -37.20 -6.79 -6.53
N THR A 694 -36.78 -7.44 -7.62
CA THR A 694 -36.54 -6.79 -8.92
C THR A 694 -37.81 -6.53 -9.72
N MET A 695 -38.97 -6.98 -9.24
CA MET A 695 -40.28 -6.83 -9.89
C MET A 695 -41.20 -5.80 -9.22
N ARG A 696 -40.78 -5.25 -8.07
CA ARG A 696 -41.53 -4.21 -7.33
C ARG A 696 -41.39 -2.83 -7.97
N GLU A 697 -42.31 -1.92 -7.68
CA GLU A 697 -42.29 -0.53 -8.17
C GLU A 697 -42.81 0.42 -7.08
N GLY A 698 -42.32 1.66 -7.04
CA GLY A 698 -42.85 2.73 -6.18
C GLY A 698 -42.36 2.71 -4.73
N GLU A 699 -43.19 3.20 -3.81
CA GLU A 699 -42.94 3.11 -2.36
C GLU A 699 -43.36 1.73 -1.88
N ILE A 700 -42.43 0.98 -1.27
CA ILE A 700 -42.70 -0.39 -0.82
C ILE A 700 -42.38 -0.57 0.67
N VAL A 701 -42.94 -1.63 1.23
CA VAL A 701 -42.60 -2.17 2.55
C VAL A 701 -42.01 -3.58 2.40
N PRO A 702 -41.24 -4.08 3.38
CA PRO A 702 -40.78 -5.47 3.41
C PRO A 702 -41.96 -6.43 3.55
N ASP A 703 -41.85 -7.64 3.00
CA ASP A 703 -42.86 -8.69 3.21
C ASP A 703 -42.74 -9.34 4.59
N LEU A 704 -41.52 -9.40 5.11
CA LEU A 704 -41.22 -9.93 6.43
C LEU A 704 -40.15 -9.05 7.09
N VAL A 705 -40.40 -8.71 8.35
CA VAL A 705 -39.45 -8.00 9.22
C VAL A 705 -39.23 -8.86 10.46
N LEU A 706 -37.96 -9.12 10.79
CA LEU A 706 -37.55 -9.92 11.93
C LEU A 706 -36.66 -9.10 12.85
N SER A 707 -36.87 -9.23 14.16
CA SER A 707 -35.90 -8.74 15.13
C SER A 707 -34.65 -9.63 15.15
N PRO A 708 -33.50 -9.10 15.60
CA PRO A 708 -32.30 -9.90 15.88
C PRO A 708 -32.57 -11.12 16.77
N LEU A 709 -33.49 -11.01 17.73
CA LEU A 709 -33.84 -12.11 18.64
C LEU A 709 -34.59 -13.24 17.93
N ASP A 710 -35.44 -12.92 16.94
CA ASP A 710 -36.16 -13.92 16.13
C ASP A 710 -35.21 -14.77 15.27
N CYS A 711 -33.98 -14.29 15.07
CA CYS A 711 -32.94 -14.96 14.31
C CYS A 711 -32.07 -15.88 15.19
N LEU A 712 -32.26 -15.92 16.52
CA LEU A 712 -31.47 -16.78 17.40
C LEU A 712 -32.15 -18.14 17.58
N VAL A 713 -31.34 -19.21 17.68
CA VAL A 713 -31.85 -20.51 18.12
C VAL A 713 -32.33 -20.44 19.57
N PRO A 714 -33.34 -21.25 19.97
CA PRO A 714 -33.99 -21.13 21.29
C PRO A 714 -33.04 -21.13 22.48
N GLU A 715 -31.95 -21.90 22.40
CA GLU A 715 -30.95 -22.02 23.46
C GLU A 715 -30.23 -20.70 23.72
N ILE A 716 -29.93 -19.93 22.66
CA ILE A 716 -29.28 -18.62 22.75
C ILE A 716 -30.33 -17.54 23.06
N ALA A 717 -31.48 -17.59 22.38
CA ALA A 717 -32.57 -16.63 22.57
C ALA A 717 -33.05 -16.57 24.03
N SER A 718 -33.10 -17.71 24.72
CA SER A 718 -33.53 -17.79 26.13
C SER A 718 -32.64 -17.03 27.13
N LYS A 719 -31.39 -16.72 26.74
CA LYS A 719 -30.40 -16.00 27.57
C LYS A 719 -30.23 -14.55 27.14
N ALA A 720 -30.64 -14.22 25.92
CA ALA A 720 -30.46 -12.91 25.32
C ALA A 720 -31.48 -11.89 25.87
N THR A 721 -31.00 -10.72 26.27
CA THR A 721 -31.86 -9.56 26.58
C THR A 721 -32.04 -8.65 25.37
N THR A 722 -31.01 -8.53 24.55
CA THR A 722 -31.04 -7.80 23.28
C THR A 722 -30.01 -8.38 22.32
N ALA A 723 -30.20 -8.16 21.03
CA ALA A 723 -29.25 -8.55 20.00
C ALA A 723 -29.24 -7.52 18.86
N GLU A 724 -28.15 -7.50 18.11
CA GLU A 724 -27.98 -6.63 16.94
C GLU A 724 -27.29 -7.34 15.78
N PHE A 725 -27.70 -7.06 14.55
CA PHE A 725 -26.99 -7.53 13.36
C PHE A 725 -25.63 -6.82 13.22
N SER A 726 -24.58 -7.61 12.97
CA SER A 726 -23.20 -7.14 12.96
C SER A 726 -22.43 -7.39 11.66
N SER A 727 -22.75 -8.41 10.88
CA SER A 727 -22.06 -8.68 9.61
C SER A 727 -22.94 -8.49 8.37
N PRO A 728 -22.33 -8.30 7.19
CA PRO A 728 -22.96 -8.62 5.90
C PRO A 728 -23.53 -10.05 5.86
N ILE A 729 -24.46 -10.28 4.91
CA ILE A 729 -25.17 -11.55 4.75
C ILE A 729 -24.57 -12.36 3.60
N THR A 730 -24.30 -13.63 3.82
CA THR A 730 -23.99 -14.61 2.75
C THR A 730 -25.16 -15.56 2.58
N ILE A 731 -25.54 -15.85 1.34
CA ILE A 731 -26.62 -16.80 1.02
C ILE A 731 -26.01 -18.00 0.30
N ALA A 732 -26.51 -19.21 0.58
CA ALA A 732 -26.18 -20.42 -0.16
C ALA A 732 -27.39 -21.33 -0.32
N ARG A 733 -27.37 -22.16 -1.37
CA ARG A 733 -28.53 -22.92 -1.84
C ARG A 733 -28.09 -24.22 -2.51
N ASP A 734 -28.85 -25.29 -2.28
CA ASP A 734 -28.71 -26.51 -3.07
C ASP A 734 -29.28 -26.31 -4.48
N ARG A 735 -28.57 -26.84 -5.48
CA ARG A 735 -28.96 -26.68 -6.88
C ARG A 735 -30.41 -27.12 -7.12
N GLY A 736 -31.24 -26.16 -7.54
CA GLY A 736 -32.65 -26.38 -7.89
C GLY A 736 -33.63 -26.32 -6.72
N ASP A 737 -33.17 -26.25 -5.46
CA ASP A 737 -34.04 -25.99 -4.31
C ASP A 737 -34.57 -24.56 -4.40
N ARG A 738 -35.82 -24.29 -3.96
CA ARG A 738 -36.40 -22.95 -3.83
C ARG A 738 -36.05 -22.29 -2.48
N ASN A 739 -35.69 -23.07 -1.48
CA ASN A 739 -35.23 -22.57 -0.19
C ASN A 739 -33.73 -22.33 -0.20
N PHE A 740 -33.25 -21.47 0.69
CA PHE A 740 -31.84 -21.14 0.83
C PHE A 740 -31.48 -20.88 2.29
N VAL A 741 -30.18 -20.84 2.58
CA VAL A 741 -29.66 -20.52 3.91
C VAL A 741 -28.93 -19.20 3.86
N ALA A 742 -29.30 -18.29 4.75
CA ALA A 742 -28.61 -17.02 4.99
C ALA A 742 -27.72 -17.13 6.24
N TYR A 743 -26.49 -16.66 6.15
CA TYR A 743 -25.51 -16.60 7.22
C TYR A 743 -25.31 -15.15 7.64
N VAL A 744 -25.49 -14.87 8.93
CA VAL A 744 -25.33 -13.52 9.48
C VAL A 744 -24.84 -13.59 10.92
N ALA A 745 -23.94 -12.69 11.30
CA ALA A 745 -23.46 -12.58 12.67
C ALA A 745 -24.27 -11.57 13.48
N LEU A 746 -24.55 -11.94 14.72
CA LEU A 746 -25.24 -11.14 15.70
C LEU A 746 -24.34 -10.84 16.90
N ALA A 747 -24.42 -9.62 17.40
CA ALA A 747 -23.92 -9.27 18.73
C ALA A 747 -25.07 -9.47 19.72
N VAL A 748 -24.88 -10.31 20.74
CA VAL A 748 -25.93 -10.69 21.70
C VAL A 748 -25.55 -10.22 23.09
N TRP A 749 -26.47 -9.62 23.83
CA TRP A 749 -26.27 -9.24 25.24
C TRP A 749 -27.12 -10.12 26.14
N GLU A 750 -26.60 -10.44 27.31
CA GLU A 750 -27.28 -11.19 28.36
C GLU A 750 -27.52 -10.27 29.57
N ALA A 751 -28.48 -10.61 30.43
CA ALA A 751 -28.87 -9.77 31.57
C ALA A 751 -27.72 -9.48 32.55
N SER A 752 -26.73 -10.37 32.62
CA SER A 752 -25.59 -10.29 33.54
C SER A 752 -24.36 -9.59 32.95
N SER A 753 -24.38 -9.17 31.68
CA SER A 753 -23.19 -8.66 30.98
C SER A 753 -23.43 -7.32 30.29
N MET A 754 -22.50 -6.38 30.52
CA MET A 754 -22.43 -5.12 29.77
C MET A 754 -21.73 -5.26 28.40
N ARG A 755 -21.13 -6.43 28.11
CA ARG A 755 -20.42 -6.71 26.86
C ARG A 755 -21.24 -7.67 25.99
N SER A 756 -21.17 -7.48 24.68
CA SER A 756 -21.78 -8.38 23.70
C SER A 756 -20.98 -9.67 23.51
N PHE A 757 -21.69 -10.73 23.18
CA PHE A 757 -21.18 -12.01 22.73
C PHE A 757 -21.43 -12.13 21.22
N PRO A 758 -20.39 -12.32 20.39
CA PRO A 758 -20.56 -12.45 18.95
C PRO A 758 -20.95 -13.88 18.57
N PHE A 759 -22.04 -14.02 17.83
CA PHE A 759 -22.54 -15.29 17.30
C PHE A 759 -22.64 -15.24 15.78
N LEU A 760 -22.34 -16.35 15.11
CA LEU A 760 -22.73 -16.59 13.73
C LEU A 760 -23.95 -17.49 13.70
N THR A 761 -24.94 -17.12 12.90
CA THR A 761 -26.20 -17.85 12.77
C THR A 761 -26.45 -18.24 11.32
N ALA A 762 -26.96 -19.45 11.12
CA ALA A 762 -27.57 -19.89 9.86
C ALA A 762 -29.09 -19.86 9.94
N LEU A 763 -29.71 -19.24 8.94
CA LEU A 763 -31.14 -19.00 8.83
C LEU A 763 -31.66 -19.65 7.56
N GLU A 764 -32.53 -20.65 7.67
CA GLU A 764 -33.26 -21.18 6.51
C GLU A 764 -34.35 -20.19 6.11
N VAL A 765 -34.30 -19.73 4.87
CA VAL A 765 -35.31 -18.87 4.25
C VAL A 765 -36.16 -19.72 3.33
N ARG A 766 -37.43 -19.88 3.72
CA ARG A 766 -38.45 -20.58 2.95
C ARG A 766 -39.28 -19.55 2.21
N THR A 767 -39.35 -19.69 0.89
CA THR A 767 -40.03 -18.70 0.03
C THR A 767 -41.46 -19.07 -0.31
N GLU A 768 -41.85 -20.33 -0.09
CA GLU A 768 -43.18 -20.88 -0.37
C GLU A 768 -43.61 -21.92 0.70
N PRO A 769 -44.92 -22.12 0.93
CA PRO A 769 -46.05 -21.35 0.38
C PRO A 769 -46.19 -19.95 1.00
N GLU A 770 -45.52 -19.70 2.13
CA GLU A 770 -45.44 -18.41 2.83
C GLU A 770 -43.98 -18.13 3.17
N LEU A 771 -43.57 -16.86 3.04
CA LEU A 771 -42.22 -16.42 3.36
C LEU A 771 -41.96 -16.59 4.86
N ARG A 772 -40.98 -17.43 5.21
CA ARG A 772 -40.63 -17.71 6.61
C ARG A 772 -39.13 -17.87 6.77
N VAL A 773 -38.62 -17.42 7.92
CA VAL A 773 -37.24 -17.66 8.34
C VAL A 773 -37.20 -18.58 9.55
N VAL A 774 -36.30 -19.55 9.54
CA VAL A 774 -36.11 -20.51 10.63
C VAL A 774 -34.62 -20.58 11.00
N PRO A 775 -34.24 -20.25 12.24
CA PRO A 775 -32.87 -20.47 12.72
C PRO A 775 -32.52 -21.97 12.71
N LEU A 776 -31.44 -22.32 12.03
CA LEU A 776 -30.94 -23.71 11.95
C LEU A 776 -29.94 -23.99 13.07
N TRP A 777 -28.98 -23.10 13.25
CA TRP A 777 -27.96 -23.16 14.28
C TRP A 777 -27.40 -21.77 14.57
N GLY A 778 -26.87 -21.58 15.77
CA GLY A 778 -26.09 -20.41 16.17
C GLY A 778 -24.87 -20.85 16.97
N HIS A 779 -23.70 -20.28 16.68
CA HIS A 779 -22.45 -20.64 17.35
C HIS A 779 -21.66 -19.39 17.72
N ALA A 780 -21.04 -19.38 18.90
CA ALA A 780 -20.19 -18.28 19.33
C ALA A 780 -18.96 -18.18 18.43
N LEU A 781 -18.59 -16.95 18.07
CA LEU A 781 -17.38 -16.63 17.29
C LEU A 781 -16.13 -16.52 18.17
N ARG A 782 -16.32 -16.45 19.50
CA ARG A 782 -15.27 -16.43 20.50
C ARG A 782 -15.65 -17.35 21.65
N VAL A 783 -14.77 -18.29 22.00
CA VAL A 783 -14.98 -19.24 23.09
C VAL A 783 -13.72 -19.40 23.94
N ASP A 784 -13.89 -19.87 25.18
CA ASP A 784 -12.77 -20.29 26.03
C ASP A 784 -12.28 -21.71 25.68
N GLN A 785 -11.36 -22.26 26.48
CA GLN A 785 -10.78 -23.59 26.24
C GLN A 785 -11.83 -24.71 26.40
N GLU A 786 -12.88 -24.45 27.17
CA GLU A 786 -13.99 -25.36 27.43
C GLU A 786 -15.14 -25.20 26.40
N GLY A 787 -15.02 -24.25 25.48
CA GLY A 787 -16.02 -23.98 24.43
C GLY A 787 -17.17 -23.07 24.86
N ALA A 788 -17.11 -22.46 26.04
CA ALA A 788 -18.11 -21.49 26.48
C ALA A 788 -17.93 -20.14 25.79
N ALA A 789 -19.05 -19.48 25.44
CA ALA A 789 -19.02 -18.21 24.73
C ALA A 789 -18.33 -17.11 25.57
N LEU A 790 -17.42 -16.37 24.93
CA LEU A 790 -16.74 -15.23 25.55
C LEU A 790 -17.25 -13.90 24.97
N PRO A 791 -17.29 -12.83 25.77
CA PRO A 791 -17.61 -11.50 25.26
C PRO A 791 -16.58 -11.08 24.21
N GLY A 792 -17.00 -10.36 23.17
CA GLY A 792 -16.12 -9.99 22.06
C GLY A 792 -16.62 -8.77 21.30
N ALA A 793 -15.72 -8.23 20.47
CA ALA A 793 -16.09 -7.18 19.53
C ALA A 793 -17.09 -7.72 18.49
N ARG A 794 -17.90 -6.83 17.93
CA ARG A 794 -18.80 -7.16 16.82
C ARG A 794 -17.99 -7.57 15.59
N SER A 795 -18.50 -8.49 14.78
CA SER A 795 -17.90 -8.74 13.48
C SER A 795 -18.30 -7.65 12.49
N PHE A 796 -17.48 -7.42 11.48
CA PHE A 796 -17.84 -6.68 10.26
C PHE A 796 -17.53 -7.51 9.00
N ALA A 797 -17.13 -8.78 9.20
CA ALA A 797 -16.69 -9.68 8.15
C ALA A 797 -17.89 -10.41 7.58
N GLN A 798 -17.96 -10.53 6.27
CA GLN A 798 -18.96 -11.37 5.63
C GLN A 798 -18.55 -12.86 5.76
N PRO A 799 -19.49 -13.77 6.11
CA PRO A 799 -19.22 -15.20 6.20
C PRO A 799 -18.77 -15.82 4.86
N ALA A 800 -17.66 -16.56 4.85
CA ALA A 800 -17.03 -17.09 3.65
C ALA A 800 -17.28 -18.58 3.45
N LEU A 801 -18.22 -18.95 2.57
CA LEU A 801 -18.55 -20.35 2.34
C LEU A 801 -17.48 -21.04 1.48
N PHE A 802 -17.25 -22.31 1.74
CA PHE A 802 -16.44 -23.19 0.91
C PHE A 802 -17.00 -24.61 0.89
N SER A 803 -16.49 -25.44 -0.02
CA SER A 803 -16.75 -26.87 -0.05
C SER A 803 -15.46 -27.62 -0.32
N VAL A 804 -15.17 -28.66 0.47
CA VAL A 804 -14.04 -29.57 0.26
C VAL A 804 -14.59 -30.95 -0.07
N THR A 805 -14.05 -31.59 -1.11
CA THR A 805 -14.40 -32.98 -1.43
C THR A 805 -13.27 -33.92 -1.00
N GLU A 806 -13.57 -34.85 -0.10
CA GLU A 806 -12.63 -35.86 0.38
C GLU A 806 -13.27 -37.24 0.38
N GLY A 807 -12.58 -38.24 -0.19
CA GLY A 807 -13.08 -39.62 -0.21
C GLY A 807 -14.43 -39.80 -0.93
N GLY A 808 -14.79 -38.89 -1.83
CA GLY A 808 -16.09 -38.89 -2.53
C GLY A 808 -17.23 -38.19 -1.77
N HIS A 809 -16.97 -37.64 -0.58
CA HIS A 809 -17.92 -36.85 0.19
C HIS A 809 -17.58 -35.37 0.11
N THR A 810 -18.58 -34.55 -0.21
CA THR A 810 -18.46 -33.09 -0.19
C THR A 810 -18.88 -32.56 1.18
N GLN A 811 -17.97 -31.88 1.85
CA GLN A 811 -18.22 -31.17 3.10
C GLN A 811 -18.27 -29.67 2.82
N SER A 812 -19.37 -29.03 3.21
CA SER A 812 -19.46 -27.57 3.22
C SER A 812 -18.82 -27.02 4.49
N GLY A 813 -18.26 -25.83 4.41
CA GLY A 813 -17.70 -25.15 5.56
C GLY A 813 -17.77 -23.64 5.38
N LEU A 814 -17.49 -22.90 6.45
CA LEU A 814 -17.54 -21.46 6.43
C LEU A 814 -16.35 -20.88 7.19
N VAL A 815 -15.73 -19.82 6.66
CA VAL A 815 -14.65 -19.09 7.33
C VAL A 815 -15.16 -17.70 7.72
N MET A 816 -14.88 -17.25 8.94
CA MET A 816 -15.30 -15.93 9.40
C MET A 816 -14.23 -15.26 10.27
N GLY A 817 -13.82 -14.05 9.87
CA GLY A 817 -12.92 -13.21 10.66
C GLY A 817 -13.65 -12.29 11.63
N MET A 818 -12.92 -11.81 12.64
CA MET A 818 -13.44 -10.95 13.70
C MET A 818 -12.57 -9.70 13.88
N MET A 819 -13.19 -8.54 14.10
CA MET A 819 -12.51 -7.24 14.18
C MET A 819 -11.31 -7.19 15.17
N MET A 820 -11.30 -8.04 16.19
CA MET A 820 -10.29 -8.06 17.25
C MET A 820 -9.96 -9.49 17.74
N HIS A 821 -10.49 -10.54 17.09
CA HIS A 821 -10.57 -11.88 17.71
C HIS A 821 -10.28 -13.04 16.74
N GLY A 822 -9.33 -12.83 15.83
CA GLY A 822 -8.83 -13.90 14.94
C GLY A 822 -9.87 -14.40 13.95
N LEU A 823 -9.73 -15.68 13.57
CA LEU A 823 -10.51 -16.36 12.55
C LEU A 823 -11.19 -17.61 13.10
N SER A 824 -12.43 -17.86 12.70
CA SER A 824 -13.16 -19.10 12.98
C SER A 824 -13.47 -19.85 11.69
N ILE A 825 -13.27 -21.16 11.70
CA ILE A 825 -13.57 -22.07 10.57
C ILE A 825 -14.62 -23.09 11.03
N PHE A 826 -15.78 -23.07 10.39
CA PHE A 826 -16.94 -23.92 10.63
C PHE A 826 -16.99 -25.05 9.60
N ARG A 827 -17.36 -26.24 10.04
CA ARG A 827 -17.36 -27.47 9.24
C ARG A 827 -18.50 -28.42 9.61
#